data_AF-A0A9W4LRM4-F1
#
_entry.id   AF-A0A9W4LRM4-F1
#
_cell.length_a   1.000
_cell.length_b   1.000
_cell.length_c   1.000
_cell.angle_alpha   90.00
_cell.angle_beta   90.00
_cell.angle_gamma   90.00
#
_symmetry.space_group_name_H-M   'P 1'
#
loop_
_entity.id
_entity.type
_entity.pdbx_description
1 polymer ?
#
loop_
_entity_poly.entity_id
_entity_poly.type
_entity_poly.pdbx_seq_one_letter_code
_entity_poly.pdbx_strand_id
1 'polypeptide(L)'
;MKILVSVTHLLGVGHLNRAAAIARAFAAAGHQVTLASGGMPSPLLDSTGFTVIQLPPVRVEGTAFSHLLDASGEAASPAHLEARAAKLVATLRALRPDVVITELFPFGRRALAAEHLALLNAAHALRPRPLVLSSARDVLAASRRPERIAQSHAHLRAFYDAVLVHGDPAVLPLEASWPVDDGVGALLRYTGYIDDGSAAIVRSDAINPVPQGEILVSGGGSAASLPVYRAAIGAATILTGHRWRLLVGAGVSEADFKSLLEAAPDHLTVERARRDFPALLARAAVAVSQFGYNTAVDLLRAGTRAVVVPFEDGGETEQRLRAERFAREGLVTVLPQAELSANRLAEAVRAALARPQPQAASIDRDGLNRSVAIIAELAAAPLRGTTVPLASPAILPDTSGLWAALDEALGRRADRGAALGVWWRDDDAVAPTAALDRLLAMSARQGMPIALAVIPERASRELAARLAAEPSVDVLVHGYGHHNHAPAGEKKAEFGGHRPLEALQDEARAGLERLHALMPGKLVPAFVPPWNRIAPELAATLPALGYRGLSTFKTRRSLAGLVVANCHCDPIDWHGSRSLVDPHIVINRLAGEILAMPDDEPIGLLTHHLVHDEAIWRFCEDLLAHLMASAVVRPLAGRAIFTRDGAPQVEVAAPQ
;
A
#
# COMPACT_ATOMS: atom_id res chain seq x y z
N MET A 1 18.08 9.33 -22.28
CA MET A 1 17.52 9.43 -20.92
C MET A 1 18.24 8.46 -19.99
N LYS A 2 18.33 8.83 -18.71
CA LYS A 2 18.73 7.98 -17.58
C LYS A 2 17.49 7.43 -16.90
N ILE A 3 17.41 6.11 -16.72
CA ILE A 3 16.21 5.43 -16.23
C ILE A 3 16.58 4.59 -15.01
N LEU A 4 15.85 4.76 -13.91
CA LEU A 4 15.94 3.93 -12.72
C LEU A 4 14.71 3.03 -12.62
N VAL A 5 14.90 1.72 -12.65
CA VAL A 5 13.84 0.73 -12.42
C VAL A 5 14.04 0.09 -11.05
N SER A 6 13.05 0.15 -10.17
CA SER A 6 13.07 -0.48 -8.84
C SER A 6 12.12 -1.67 -8.81
N VAL A 7 12.66 -2.85 -8.47
CA VAL A 7 11.90 -4.10 -8.41
C VAL A 7 12.33 -4.94 -7.22
N THR A 8 11.38 -5.36 -6.39
CA THR A 8 11.62 -6.33 -5.31
C THR A 8 10.78 -7.58 -5.56
N HIS A 9 11.45 -8.71 -5.76
CA HIS A 9 10.82 -10.01 -5.95
C HIS A 9 11.04 -10.88 -4.70
N LEU A 10 9.99 -11.56 -4.21
CA LEU A 10 10.02 -12.21 -2.89
C LEU A 10 10.06 -13.75 -2.90
N LEU A 11 9.55 -14.39 -3.96
CA LEU A 11 9.45 -15.85 -4.07
C LEU A 11 9.96 -16.34 -5.43
N GLY A 12 9.46 -15.75 -6.52
CA GLY A 12 9.87 -16.05 -7.89
C GLY A 12 10.53 -14.86 -8.58
N VAL A 13 11.39 -15.14 -9.57
CA VAL A 13 12.12 -14.12 -10.35
C VAL A 13 11.29 -13.47 -11.46
N GLY A 14 9.99 -13.77 -11.58
CA GLY A 14 9.16 -13.30 -12.69
C GLY A 14 9.04 -11.76 -12.81
N HIS A 15 8.91 -11.05 -11.67
CA HIS A 15 8.93 -9.57 -11.67
C HIS A 15 10.30 -9.03 -12.10
N LEU A 16 11.38 -9.64 -11.61
CA LEU A 16 12.75 -9.26 -11.97
C LEU A 16 13.02 -9.47 -13.46
N ASN A 17 12.63 -10.60 -14.03
CA ASN A 17 12.86 -10.91 -15.44
C ASN A 17 12.09 -9.94 -16.37
N ARG A 18 10.84 -9.58 -16.04
CA ARG A 18 10.10 -8.56 -16.81
C ARG A 18 10.73 -7.18 -16.69
N ALA A 19 11.08 -6.75 -15.47
CA ALA A 19 11.76 -5.48 -15.26
C ALA A 19 13.09 -5.42 -16.04
N ALA A 20 13.83 -6.54 -16.10
CA ALA A 20 15.03 -6.67 -16.91
C ALA A 20 14.76 -6.64 -18.42
N ALA A 21 13.69 -7.29 -18.90
CA ALA A 21 13.29 -7.21 -20.32
C ALA A 21 12.97 -5.76 -20.73
N ILE A 22 12.23 -5.03 -19.89
CA ILE A 22 11.95 -3.60 -20.08
C ILE A 22 13.26 -2.80 -20.07
N ALA A 23 14.17 -3.07 -19.13
CA ALA A 23 15.48 -2.42 -19.06
C ALA A 23 16.32 -2.65 -20.32
N ARG A 24 16.33 -3.88 -20.87
CA ARG A 24 17.01 -4.20 -22.13
C ARG A 24 16.39 -3.47 -23.32
N ALA A 25 15.07 -3.35 -23.39
CA ALA A 25 14.41 -2.60 -24.46
C ALA A 25 14.81 -1.13 -24.44
N PHE A 26 14.85 -0.50 -23.26
CA PHE A 26 15.36 0.85 -23.10
C PHE A 26 16.84 0.98 -23.46
N ALA A 27 17.68 0.03 -23.04
CA ALA A 27 19.09 0.01 -23.40
C ALA A 27 19.30 -0.10 -24.93
N ALA A 28 18.54 -0.97 -25.60
CA ALA A 28 18.56 -1.15 -27.05
C ALA A 28 18.11 0.11 -27.80
N ALA A 29 17.19 0.89 -27.21
CA ALA A 29 16.79 2.21 -27.70
C ALA A 29 17.79 3.34 -27.34
N GLY A 30 18.96 3.02 -26.78
CA GLY A 30 20.03 3.98 -26.49
C GLY A 30 19.90 4.73 -25.16
N HIS A 31 19.04 4.27 -24.25
CA HIS A 31 18.90 4.85 -22.92
C HIS A 31 19.88 4.24 -21.92
N GLN A 32 20.30 5.02 -20.93
CA GLN A 32 21.10 4.52 -19.81
C GLN A 32 20.16 4.00 -18.73
N VAL A 33 20.24 2.70 -18.41
CA VAL A 33 19.30 2.07 -17.49
C VAL A 33 20.03 1.49 -16.29
N THR A 34 19.50 1.77 -15.10
CA THR A 34 19.89 1.14 -13.84
C THR A 34 18.69 0.41 -13.24
N LEU A 35 18.85 -0.89 -12.96
CA LEU A 35 17.85 -1.71 -12.30
C LEU A 35 18.27 -1.97 -10.85
N ALA A 36 17.50 -1.45 -9.90
CA ALA A 36 17.65 -1.74 -8.49
C ALA A 36 16.85 -3.01 -8.13
N SER A 37 17.56 -4.10 -7.82
CA SER A 37 16.98 -5.40 -7.45
C SER A 37 16.94 -5.55 -5.93
N GLY A 38 15.72 -5.70 -5.39
CA GLY A 38 15.49 -5.89 -3.95
C GLY A 38 15.32 -7.35 -3.52
N GLY A 39 15.07 -8.28 -4.42
CA GLY A 39 14.96 -9.70 -4.07
C GLY A 39 16.32 -10.37 -3.92
N MET A 40 16.31 -11.68 -3.70
CA MET A 40 17.54 -12.48 -3.71
C MET A 40 18.30 -12.30 -5.03
N PRO A 41 19.64 -12.24 -5.02
CA PRO A 41 20.43 -12.16 -6.25
C PRO A 41 20.10 -13.34 -7.17
N SER A 42 19.94 -13.06 -8.47
CA SER A 42 19.70 -14.08 -9.48
C SER A 42 20.93 -14.18 -10.39
N PRO A 43 21.76 -15.24 -10.28
CA PRO A 43 22.95 -15.41 -11.11
C PRO A 43 22.66 -15.55 -12.61
N LEU A 44 21.43 -15.90 -12.96
CA LEU A 44 20.98 -16.12 -14.34
C LEU A 44 20.36 -14.87 -14.97
N LEU A 45 20.36 -13.74 -14.27
CA LEU A 45 19.81 -12.50 -14.79
C LEU A 45 20.68 -11.97 -15.93
N ASP A 46 20.13 -11.99 -17.15
CA ASP A 46 20.74 -11.30 -18.27
C ASP A 46 20.62 -9.77 -18.09
N SER A 47 21.75 -9.17 -17.74
CA SER A 47 21.92 -7.73 -17.51
C SER A 47 22.52 -6.98 -18.71
N THR A 48 22.55 -7.61 -19.88
CA THR A 48 23.14 -7.02 -21.08
C THR A 48 22.53 -5.64 -21.38
N GLY A 49 23.40 -4.62 -21.49
CA GLY A 49 23.01 -3.26 -21.84
C GLY A 49 22.55 -2.38 -20.66
N PHE A 50 22.44 -2.89 -19.43
CA PHE A 50 22.03 -2.07 -18.28
C PHE A 50 22.81 -2.42 -17.00
N THR A 51 22.81 -1.51 -16.04
CA THR A 51 23.49 -1.71 -14.74
C THR A 51 22.52 -2.27 -13.70
N VAL A 52 22.97 -3.25 -12.91
CA VAL A 52 22.19 -3.79 -11.78
C VAL A 52 22.77 -3.29 -10.46
N ILE A 53 21.91 -2.74 -9.60
CA ILE A 53 22.22 -2.42 -8.21
C ILE A 53 21.45 -3.37 -7.31
N GLN A 54 22.18 -4.20 -6.56
CA GLN A 54 21.58 -5.12 -5.60
C GLN A 54 21.34 -4.41 -4.25
N LEU A 55 20.10 -4.35 -3.80
CA LEU A 55 19.76 -3.92 -2.44
C LEU A 55 20.01 -5.05 -1.43
N PRO A 56 20.16 -4.77 -0.11
CA PRO A 56 20.15 -5.80 0.91
C PRO A 56 18.94 -6.71 0.71
N PRO A 57 19.09 -7.98 0.30
CA PRO A 57 17.99 -8.73 -0.30
C PRO A 57 16.95 -9.12 0.73
N VAL A 58 15.71 -9.31 0.28
CA VAL A 58 14.64 -9.90 1.08
C VAL A 58 13.91 -10.98 0.29
N ARG A 59 13.39 -11.98 1.00
CA ARG A 59 12.54 -13.06 0.48
C ARG A 59 11.38 -13.34 1.43
N VAL A 60 10.49 -14.24 1.06
CA VAL A 60 9.47 -14.80 1.96
C VAL A 60 9.52 -16.33 1.89
N GLU A 61 8.98 -16.99 2.91
CA GLU A 61 8.69 -18.43 2.88
C GLU A 61 7.19 -18.68 2.73
N GLY A 62 6.84 -19.58 1.82
CA GLY A 62 5.45 -19.86 1.47
C GLY A 62 4.73 -18.66 0.85
N THR A 63 3.43 -18.55 1.12
CA THR A 63 2.53 -17.55 0.52
C THR A 63 2.20 -16.37 1.46
N ALA A 64 2.73 -16.37 2.69
CA ALA A 64 2.52 -15.31 3.66
C ALA A 64 3.49 -14.14 3.39
N PHE A 65 3.10 -13.23 2.50
CA PHE A 65 3.89 -12.06 2.08
C PHE A 65 4.10 -10.97 3.16
N SER A 66 3.85 -11.28 4.44
CA SER A 66 4.01 -10.38 5.58
C SER A 66 5.31 -10.59 6.35
N HIS A 67 5.94 -11.76 6.24
CA HIS A 67 7.17 -12.07 6.98
C HIS A 67 8.37 -12.07 6.01
N LEU A 68 9.07 -10.94 5.98
CA LEU A 68 10.27 -10.79 5.15
C LEU A 68 11.47 -11.41 5.85
N LEU A 69 12.21 -12.24 5.11
CA LEU A 69 13.45 -12.84 5.54
C LEU A 69 14.62 -12.22 4.78
N ASP A 70 15.77 -12.10 5.43
CA ASP A 70 17.01 -11.64 4.80
C ASP A 70 17.77 -12.77 4.08
N ALA A 71 19.01 -12.50 3.67
CA ALA A 71 19.86 -13.48 2.99
C ALA A 71 20.24 -14.68 3.86
N SER A 72 20.32 -14.52 5.18
CA SER A 72 20.56 -15.61 6.14
C SER A 72 19.32 -16.46 6.41
N GLY A 73 18.13 -15.98 6.01
CA GLY A 73 16.87 -16.63 6.33
C GLY A 73 16.28 -16.21 7.67
N GLU A 74 16.86 -15.21 8.31
CA GLU A 74 16.34 -14.60 9.54
C GLU A 74 15.34 -13.50 9.20
N ALA A 75 14.50 -13.13 10.17
CA ALA A 75 13.55 -12.04 9.99
C ALA A 75 14.28 -10.72 9.67
N ALA A 76 13.89 -10.07 8.57
CA ALA A 76 14.49 -8.81 8.14
C ALA A 76 14.25 -7.73 9.20
N SER A 77 15.32 -7.28 9.84
CA SER A 77 15.25 -6.27 10.90
C SER A 77 14.83 -4.90 10.37
N PRO A 78 14.32 -3.99 11.22
CA PRO A 78 14.04 -2.61 10.83
C PRO A 78 15.27 -1.91 10.20
N ALA A 79 16.47 -2.13 10.76
CA ALA A 79 17.72 -1.59 10.22
C ALA A 79 18.04 -2.15 8.81
N HIS A 80 17.72 -3.42 8.55
CA HIS A 80 17.85 -4.01 7.21
C HIS A 80 16.92 -3.34 6.20
N LEU A 81 15.66 -3.09 6.58
CA LEU A 81 14.68 -2.40 5.74
C LEU A 81 15.07 -0.93 5.49
N GLU A 82 15.59 -0.25 6.51
CA GLU A 82 16.09 1.12 6.39
C GLU A 82 17.31 1.20 5.46
N ALA A 83 18.26 0.26 5.58
CA ALA A 83 19.43 0.20 4.70
C ALA A 83 19.04 0.01 3.21
N ARG A 84 17.95 -0.73 2.93
CA ARG A 84 17.41 -0.86 1.57
C ARG A 84 16.88 0.46 1.04
N ALA A 85 16.04 1.16 1.83
CA ALA A 85 15.51 2.47 1.47
C ALA A 85 16.64 3.49 1.24
N ALA A 86 17.61 3.55 2.16
CA ALA A 86 18.76 4.44 2.05
C ALA A 86 19.59 4.16 0.78
N LYS A 87 19.83 2.89 0.44
CA LYS A 87 20.56 2.52 -0.78
C LYS A 87 19.80 2.89 -2.06
N LEU A 88 18.47 2.72 -2.09
CA LEU A 88 17.64 3.18 -3.21
C LEU A 88 17.72 4.69 -3.38
N VAL A 89 17.56 5.46 -2.30
CA VAL A 89 17.62 6.93 -2.32
C VAL A 89 19.01 7.42 -2.72
N ALA A 90 20.08 6.80 -2.22
CA ALA A 90 21.45 7.13 -2.61
C ALA A 90 21.69 6.87 -4.10
N THR A 91 21.18 5.73 -4.63
CA THR A 91 21.28 5.39 -6.05
C THR A 91 20.54 6.41 -6.92
N LEU A 92 19.32 6.79 -6.53
CA LEU A 92 18.54 7.83 -7.21
C LEU A 92 19.30 9.16 -7.26
N ARG A 93 19.84 9.61 -6.11
CA ARG A 93 20.57 10.89 -6.01
C ARG A 93 21.86 10.89 -6.82
N ALA A 94 22.57 9.77 -6.87
CA ALA A 94 23.79 9.62 -7.67
C ALA A 94 23.50 9.61 -9.17
N LEU A 95 22.47 8.86 -9.59
CA LEU A 95 22.12 8.73 -11.01
C LEU A 95 21.47 10.00 -11.58
N ARG A 96 20.65 10.67 -10.76
CA ARG A 96 19.72 11.74 -11.18
C ARG A 96 19.00 11.34 -12.48
N PRO A 97 18.14 10.32 -12.42
CA PRO A 97 17.48 9.81 -13.61
C PRO A 97 16.48 10.84 -14.16
N ASP A 98 16.15 10.70 -15.43
CA ASP A 98 15.05 11.39 -16.09
C ASP A 98 13.73 10.64 -15.85
N VAL A 99 13.78 9.33 -15.57
CA VAL A 99 12.62 8.46 -15.35
C VAL A 99 12.87 7.52 -14.18
N VAL A 100 11.88 7.39 -13.28
CA VAL A 100 11.84 6.41 -12.20
C VAL A 100 10.64 5.49 -12.40
N ILE A 101 10.88 4.17 -12.41
CA ILE A 101 9.84 3.14 -12.56
C ILE A 101 9.84 2.27 -11.32
N THR A 102 8.69 2.11 -10.66
CA THR A 102 8.51 1.13 -9.57
C THR A 102 7.65 -0.03 -10.05
N GLU A 103 8.10 -1.27 -9.86
CA GLU A 103 7.29 -2.46 -10.16
C GLU A 103 6.30 -2.74 -9.01
N LEU A 104 5.03 -2.97 -9.35
CA LEU A 104 3.91 -3.39 -8.51
C LEU A 104 3.46 -2.39 -7.43
N PHE A 105 4.32 -1.50 -6.95
CA PHE A 105 3.92 -0.42 -6.05
C PHE A 105 3.22 0.69 -6.86
N PRO A 106 2.07 1.24 -6.39
CA PRO A 106 1.46 1.08 -5.07
C PRO A 106 0.41 -0.05 -4.92
N PHE A 107 0.20 -0.88 -5.95
CA PHE A 107 -0.84 -1.92 -5.95
C PHE A 107 -0.56 -3.10 -5.01
N GLY A 108 0.71 -3.39 -4.70
CA GLY A 108 1.09 -4.57 -3.92
C GLY A 108 2.20 -4.38 -2.89
N ARG A 109 2.50 -5.48 -2.18
CA ARG A 109 3.63 -5.67 -1.24
C ARG A 109 3.80 -4.56 -0.19
N ARG A 110 2.76 -4.33 0.62
CA ARG A 110 2.74 -3.31 1.69
C ARG A 110 3.93 -3.36 2.67
N ALA A 111 4.48 -4.54 2.94
CA ALA A 111 5.67 -4.67 3.79
C ALA A 111 6.90 -3.92 3.23
N LEU A 112 6.90 -3.59 1.93
CA LEU A 112 7.92 -2.82 1.22
C LEU A 112 7.46 -1.39 0.91
N ALA A 113 6.33 -0.93 1.44
CA ALA A 113 5.82 0.41 1.14
C ALA A 113 6.81 1.51 1.54
N ALA A 114 7.49 1.34 2.68
CA ALA A 114 8.41 2.34 3.21
C ALA A 114 9.58 2.63 2.25
N GLU A 115 10.20 1.61 1.65
CA GLU A 115 11.32 1.82 0.72
C GLU A 115 10.87 2.48 -0.59
N HIS A 116 9.69 2.15 -1.09
CA HIS A 116 9.14 2.77 -2.28
C HIS A 116 8.73 4.21 -2.03
N LEU A 117 8.07 4.51 -0.91
CA LEU A 117 7.72 5.87 -0.52
C LEU A 117 8.97 6.74 -0.33
N ALA A 118 10.04 6.21 0.29
CA ALA A 118 11.32 6.90 0.41
C ALA A 118 11.92 7.25 -0.97
N LEU A 119 11.90 6.29 -1.91
CA LEU A 119 12.34 6.51 -3.29
C LEU A 119 11.48 7.58 -4.00
N LEU A 120 10.16 7.51 -3.90
CA LEU A 120 9.23 8.43 -4.56
C LEU A 120 9.35 9.85 -4.01
N ASN A 121 9.42 10.01 -2.69
CA ASN A 121 9.67 11.30 -2.03
C ASN A 121 11.00 11.90 -2.51
N ALA A 122 12.06 11.10 -2.52
CA ALA A 122 13.37 11.56 -3.00
C ALA A 122 13.35 11.93 -4.49
N ALA A 123 12.57 11.22 -5.32
CA ALA A 123 12.40 11.53 -6.73
C ALA A 123 11.69 12.88 -6.92
N HIS A 124 10.62 13.15 -6.16
CA HIS A 124 9.90 14.43 -6.20
C HIS A 124 10.73 15.62 -5.74
N ALA A 125 11.72 15.38 -4.87
CA ALA A 125 12.66 16.40 -4.42
C ALA A 125 13.75 16.75 -5.45
N LEU A 126 13.99 15.93 -6.49
CA LEU A 126 14.98 16.24 -7.52
C LEU A 126 14.54 17.43 -8.37
N ARG A 127 15.52 18.21 -8.86
CA ARG A 127 15.32 19.31 -9.81
C ARG A 127 16.31 19.15 -10.97
N PRO A 128 15.87 18.80 -12.20
CA PRO A 128 14.48 18.53 -12.59
C PRO A 128 13.91 17.27 -11.90
N ARG A 129 12.59 17.24 -11.71
CA ARG A 129 11.87 16.06 -11.21
C ARG A 129 11.84 15.01 -12.33
N PRO A 130 12.23 13.75 -12.08
CA PRO A 130 12.05 12.68 -13.06
C PRO A 130 10.57 12.42 -13.32
N LEU A 131 10.25 11.88 -14.49
CA LEU A 131 8.97 11.22 -14.73
C LEU A 131 8.87 9.99 -13.83
N VAL A 132 7.77 9.84 -13.09
CA VAL A 132 7.57 8.74 -12.13
C VAL A 132 6.43 7.83 -12.58
N LEU A 133 6.73 6.55 -12.74
CA LEU A 133 5.83 5.57 -13.36
C LEU A 133 5.69 4.31 -12.50
N SER A 134 4.48 3.77 -12.43
CA SER A 134 4.22 2.45 -11.86
C SER A 134 4.16 1.43 -13.00
N SER A 135 4.77 0.25 -12.83
CA SER A 135 4.67 -0.87 -13.78
C SER A 135 3.84 -1.99 -13.15
N ALA A 136 2.82 -2.45 -13.86
CA ALA A 136 1.88 -3.47 -13.41
C ALA A 136 1.56 -4.46 -14.54
N ARG A 137 1.23 -5.70 -14.16
CA ARG A 137 0.72 -6.70 -15.12
C ARG A 137 -0.75 -6.45 -15.47
N ASP A 138 -1.21 -7.20 -16.47
CA ASP A 138 -2.62 -7.29 -16.89
C ASP A 138 -3.61 -7.58 -15.74
N VAL A 139 -3.21 -8.43 -14.78
CA VAL A 139 -4.02 -8.78 -13.61
C VAL A 139 -3.34 -8.35 -12.32
N LEU A 140 -4.10 -7.71 -11.44
CA LEU A 140 -3.71 -7.39 -10.07
C LEU A 140 -4.59 -8.12 -9.05
N ALA A 141 -3.97 -8.67 -8.01
CA ALA A 141 -4.69 -9.19 -6.85
C ALA A 141 -5.23 -8.03 -5.98
N ALA A 142 -6.49 -7.65 -6.20
CA ALA A 142 -7.14 -6.62 -5.40
C ALA A 142 -7.32 -7.03 -3.93
N SER A 143 -7.03 -6.09 -3.02
CA SER A 143 -7.32 -6.29 -1.60
C SER A 143 -8.83 -6.29 -1.39
N ARG A 144 -9.36 -7.26 -0.63
CA ARG A 144 -10.78 -7.30 -0.19
C ARG A 144 -11.20 -6.16 0.77
N ARG A 145 -10.31 -5.19 0.99
CA ARG A 145 -10.42 -4.13 2.00
C ARG A 145 -10.43 -2.79 1.26
N PRO A 146 -11.55 -2.04 1.22
CA PRO A 146 -11.67 -0.82 0.42
C PRO A 146 -10.64 0.26 0.79
N GLU A 147 -10.30 0.41 2.07
CA GLU A 147 -9.34 1.40 2.55
C GLU A 147 -7.94 1.22 1.94
N ARG A 148 -7.61 -0.04 1.62
CA ARG A 148 -6.34 -0.44 1.03
C ARG A 148 -6.25 -0.12 -0.46
N ILE A 149 -7.38 -0.14 -1.16
CA ILE A 149 -7.50 0.32 -2.55
C ILE A 149 -7.41 1.84 -2.58
N ALA A 150 -8.17 2.53 -1.71
CA ALA A 150 -8.15 3.98 -1.60
C ALA A 150 -6.74 4.54 -1.31
N GLN A 151 -5.96 3.87 -0.45
CA GLN A 151 -4.56 4.24 -0.20
C GLN A 151 -3.70 4.11 -1.46
N SER A 152 -3.88 3.05 -2.24
CA SER A 152 -3.12 2.85 -3.47
C SER A 152 -3.45 3.95 -4.49
N HIS A 153 -4.74 4.29 -4.63
CA HIS A 153 -5.19 5.39 -5.48
C HIS A 153 -4.64 6.75 -5.01
N ALA A 154 -4.58 7.00 -3.69
CA ALA A 154 -3.99 8.20 -3.14
C ALA A 154 -2.49 8.31 -3.50
N HIS A 155 -1.74 7.22 -3.38
CA HIS A 155 -0.33 7.20 -3.80
C HIS A 155 -0.16 7.43 -5.31
N LEU A 156 -1.03 6.83 -6.15
CA LEU A 156 -1.02 7.07 -7.60
C LEU A 156 -1.17 8.55 -7.92
N ARG A 157 -2.16 9.22 -7.34
CA ARG A 157 -2.41 10.65 -7.57
C ARG A 157 -1.31 11.56 -7.02
N ALA A 158 -0.69 11.16 -5.91
CA ALA A 158 0.32 11.97 -5.25
C ALA A 158 1.69 11.90 -5.94
N PHE A 159 2.05 10.73 -6.50
CA PHE A 159 3.43 10.47 -6.91
C PHE A 159 3.61 10.05 -8.37
N TYR A 160 2.57 9.59 -9.07
CA TYR A 160 2.75 8.94 -10.37
C TYR A 160 2.19 9.78 -11.51
N ASP A 161 2.99 9.88 -12.56
CA ASP A 161 2.62 10.53 -13.82
C ASP A 161 1.82 9.61 -14.74
N ALA A 162 2.09 8.29 -14.67
CA ALA A 162 1.31 7.26 -15.34
C ALA A 162 1.56 5.86 -14.74
N VAL A 163 0.68 4.93 -15.12
CA VAL A 163 0.79 3.49 -14.81
C VAL A 163 0.93 2.73 -16.13
N LEU A 164 2.05 2.04 -16.31
CA LEU A 164 2.26 1.11 -17.41
C LEU A 164 1.55 -0.21 -17.09
N VAL A 165 0.52 -0.53 -17.88
CA VAL A 165 -0.21 -1.79 -17.77
C VAL A 165 0.27 -2.72 -18.86
N HIS A 166 0.91 -3.81 -18.46
CA HIS A 166 1.48 -4.81 -19.35
C HIS A 166 0.45 -5.86 -19.76
N GLY A 167 -0.53 -5.42 -20.55
CA GLY A 167 -1.58 -6.25 -21.13
C GLY A 167 -2.31 -5.50 -22.22
N ASP A 168 -3.25 -6.19 -22.86
CA ASP A 168 -4.13 -5.64 -23.89
C ASP A 168 -5.52 -5.35 -23.27
N PRO A 169 -6.00 -4.09 -23.29
CA PRO A 169 -7.28 -3.73 -22.71
C PRO A 169 -8.48 -4.36 -23.44
N ALA A 170 -8.33 -4.76 -24.71
CA ALA A 170 -9.37 -5.47 -25.44
C ALA A 170 -9.57 -6.90 -24.92
N VAL A 171 -8.51 -7.50 -24.36
CA VAL A 171 -8.54 -8.86 -23.79
C VAL A 171 -8.95 -8.81 -22.32
N LEU A 172 -8.19 -8.03 -21.53
CA LEU A 172 -8.40 -7.89 -20.11
C LEU A 172 -8.03 -6.47 -19.67
N PRO A 173 -9.01 -5.58 -19.52
CA PRO A 173 -8.74 -4.27 -18.97
C PRO A 173 -8.53 -4.38 -17.45
N LEU A 174 -7.70 -3.50 -16.89
CA LEU A 174 -7.25 -3.54 -15.50
C LEU A 174 -8.41 -3.53 -14.50
N GLU A 175 -9.49 -2.81 -14.82
CA GLU A 175 -10.73 -2.74 -14.03
C GLU A 175 -11.40 -4.09 -13.80
N ALA A 176 -11.11 -5.09 -14.64
CA ALA A 176 -11.58 -6.46 -14.43
C ALA A 176 -10.95 -7.14 -13.22
N SER A 177 -9.83 -6.62 -12.71
CA SER A 177 -9.08 -7.18 -11.58
C SER A 177 -8.84 -6.21 -10.43
N TRP A 178 -8.91 -4.90 -10.68
CA TRP A 178 -8.65 -3.86 -9.69
C TRP A 178 -9.63 -2.70 -9.84
N PRO A 179 -10.22 -2.13 -8.77
CA PRO A 179 -11.13 -0.98 -8.93
C PRO A 179 -10.41 0.24 -9.52
N VAL A 180 -10.93 0.76 -10.63
CA VAL A 180 -10.43 1.94 -11.33
C VAL A 180 -11.51 3.01 -11.30
N ASP A 181 -11.19 4.16 -10.71
CA ASP A 181 -12.01 5.37 -10.85
C ASP A 181 -11.43 6.27 -11.95
N ASP A 182 -12.15 7.35 -12.30
CA ASP A 182 -11.76 8.26 -13.38
C ASP A 182 -10.33 8.81 -13.23
N GLY A 183 -9.92 9.11 -11.99
CA GLY A 183 -8.60 9.64 -11.70
C GLY A 183 -7.49 8.62 -11.97
N VAL A 184 -7.70 7.36 -11.57
CA VAL A 184 -6.75 6.28 -11.87
C VAL A 184 -6.79 5.91 -13.34
N GLY A 185 -7.97 5.87 -13.95
CA GLY A 185 -8.16 5.59 -15.38
C GLY A 185 -7.35 6.52 -16.27
N ALA A 186 -7.31 7.82 -15.93
CA ALA A 186 -6.52 8.83 -16.65
C ALA A 186 -5.00 8.58 -16.62
N LEU A 187 -4.50 7.86 -15.61
CA LEU A 187 -3.08 7.52 -15.46
C LEU A 187 -2.71 6.24 -16.24
N LEU A 188 -3.66 5.39 -16.59
CA LEU A 188 -3.36 4.10 -17.21
C LEU A 188 -2.82 4.28 -18.63
N ARG A 189 -1.75 3.55 -18.94
CA ARG A 189 -1.14 3.44 -20.27
C ARG A 189 -0.90 1.97 -20.55
N TYR A 190 -1.74 1.39 -21.40
CA TYR A 190 -1.58 0.01 -21.82
C TYR A 190 -0.41 -0.11 -22.79
N THR A 191 0.45 -1.08 -22.52
CA THR A 191 1.66 -1.31 -23.31
C THR A 191 1.50 -2.51 -24.25
N GLY A 192 0.53 -3.39 -24.02
CA GLY A 192 0.56 -4.75 -24.57
C GLY A 192 1.35 -5.69 -23.67
N TYR A 193 1.37 -6.97 -24.03
CA TYR A 193 2.11 -7.99 -23.28
C TYR A 193 3.63 -7.81 -23.45
N ILE A 194 4.41 -8.00 -22.37
CA ILE A 194 5.87 -8.01 -22.43
C ILE A 194 6.34 -9.32 -23.05
N ASP A 195 6.68 -9.26 -24.34
CA ASP A 195 7.19 -10.38 -25.11
C ASP A 195 8.67 -10.15 -25.46
N ASP A 196 9.60 -10.80 -24.74
CA ASP A 196 11.02 -10.45 -24.77
C ASP A 196 11.85 -11.11 -25.87
N GLY A 197 11.22 -11.87 -26.77
CA GLY A 197 11.92 -12.42 -27.93
C GLY A 197 12.89 -13.55 -27.60
N SER A 198 13.11 -13.88 -26.32
CA SER A 198 14.24 -14.69 -25.84
C SER A 198 14.29 -16.11 -26.42
N ALA A 199 13.19 -16.58 -26.99
CA ALA A 199 13.21 -17.68 -27.94
C ALA A 199 12.78 -17.18 -29.32
N ALA A 200 13.77 -16.98 -30.20
CA ALA A 200 13.53 -17.03 -31.63
C ALA A 200 12.84 -18.38 -31.92
N ILE A 201 11.59 -18.35 -32.39
CA ILE A 201 10.95 -19.54 -32.93
C ILE A 201 11.67 -19.80 -34.26
N VAL A 202 12.77 -20.54 -34.20
CA VAL A 202 13.26 -21.21 -35.40
C VAL A 202 12.24 -22.31 -35.66
N ARG A 203 11.27 -22.03 -36.54
CA ARG A 203 10.61 -23.08 -37.30
C ARG A 203 11.70 -23.63 -38.21
N SER A 204 12.62 -24.43 -37.68
CA SER A 204 13.52 -25.16 -38.56
C SER A 204 12.61 -26.18 -39.23
N ASP A 205 12.30 -25.94 -40.49
CA ASP A 205 11.67 -26.93 -41.38
C ASP A 205 12.59 -28.17 -41.57
N ALA A 206 13.76 -28.18 -40.93
CA ALA A 206 14.69 -29.28 -40.88
C ALA A 206 14.78 -29.88 -39.46
N ILE A 207 14.74 -31.22 -39.41
CA ILE A 207 14.93 -32.14 -38.28
C ILE A 207 13.60 -32.67 -37.68
N ASN A 208 13.06 -33.67 -38.37
CA ASN A 208 12.00 -34.62 -37.98
C ASN A 208 10.59 -34.04 -37.71
N PRO A 209 9.74 -33.90 -38.74
CA PRO A 209 8.32 -33.64 -38.52
C PRO A 209 7.68 -34.85 -37.82
N VAL A 210 7.24 -34.68 -36.58
CA VAL A 210 6.27 -35.60 -35.96
C VAL A 210 4.94 -35.32 -36.67
N PRO A 211 4.35 -36.27 -37.43
CA PRO A 211 3.28 -35.97 -38.40
C PRO A 211 1.99 -35.35 -37.83
N GLN A 212 1.79 -35.37 -36.51
CA GLN A 212 0.63 -34.80 -35.83
C GLN A 212 0.95 -33.83 -34.68
N GLY A 213 2.24 -33.53 -34.41
CA GLY A 213 2.67 -32.80 -33.22
C GLY A 213 2.52 -33.62 -31.92
N GLU A 214 3.27 -33.28 -30.87
CA GLU A 214 3.16 -33.92 -29.55
C GLU A 214 2.20 -33.16 -28.61
N ILE A 215 1.63 -33.82 -27.61
CA ILE A 215 0.93 -33.15 -26.51
C ILE A 215 1.98 -32.73 -25.48
N LEU A 216 2.17 -31.43 -25.33
CA LEU A 216 3.19 -30.85 -24.46
C LEU A 216 2.56 -30.40 -23.14
N VAL A 217 3.07 -30.90 -22.01
CA VAL A 217 2.58 -30.59 -20.67
C VAL A 217 3.66 -29.82 -19.91
N SER A 218 3.30 -28.65 -19.38
CA SER A 218 4.19 -27.85 -18.52
C SER A 218 3.41 -27.17 -17.40
N GLY A 219 3.88 -27.33 -16.18
CA GLY A 219 3.27 -26.73 -14.99
C GLY A 219 3.97 -25.48 -14.47
N GLY A 220 4.96 -24.97 -15.20
CA GLY A 220 5.86 -23.93 -14.70
C GLY A 220 6.85 -24.47 -13.64
N GLY A 221 7.41 -23.55 -12.85
CA GLY A 221 8.53 -23.84 -11.95
C GLY A 221 8.15 -24.37 -10.56
N SER A 222 6.87 -24.53 -10.23
CA SER A 222 6.38 -24.78 -8.86
C SER A 222 5.85 -26.21 -8.69
N ALA A 223 5.93 -26.75 -7.46
CA ALA A 223 5.26 -28.00 -7.07
C ALA A 223 3.72 -27.91 -7.14
N ALA A 224 3.16 -26.70 -7.20
CA ALA A 224 1.72 -26.45 -7.37
C ALA A 224 1.12 -27.12 -8.62
N SER A 225 1.95 -27.49 -9.61
CA SER A 225 1.49 -28.14 -10.83
C SER A 225 1.47 -29.67 -10.78
N LEU A 226 1.85 -30.29 -9.65
CA LEU A 226 1.78 -31.74 -9.48
C LEU A 226 0.42 -32.35 -9.85
N PRO A 227 -0.73 -31.75 -9.49
CA PRO A 227 -2.04 -32.25 -9.93
C PRO A 227 -2.17 -32.32 -11.45
N VAL A 228 -1.67 -31.31 -12.18
CA VAL A 228 -1.70 -31.26 -13.65
C VAL A 228 -0.83 -32.37 -14.25
N TYR A 229 0.37 -32.59 -13.70
CA TYR A 229 1.25 -33.67 -14.17
C TYR A 229 0.64 -35.06 -13.97
N ARG A 230 0.07 -35.33 -12.79
CA ARG A 230 -0.59 -36.60 -12.49
C ARG A 230 -1.81 -36.83 -13.38
N ALA A 231 -2.63 -35.80 -13.58
CA ALA A 231 -3.77 -35.88 -14.49
C ALA A 231 -3.33 -36.12 -15.94
N ALA A 232 -2.23 -35.51 -16.39
CA ALA A 232 -1.69 -35.71 -17.74
C ALA A 232 -1.18 -37.13 -17.96
N ILE A 233 -0.49 -37.72 -16.99
CA ILE A 233 -0.06 -39.13 -17.06
C ILE A 233 -1.30 -40.04 -17.21
N GLY A 234 -2.34 -39.83 -16.40
CA GLY A 234 -3.59 -40.58 -16.53
C GLY A 234 -4.32 -40.31 -17.85
N ALA A 235 -4.30 -39.08 -18.37
CA ALA A 235 -4.90 -38.75 -19.66
C ALA A 235 -4.15 -39.41 -20.82
N ALA A 236 -2.83 -39.59 -20.71
CA ALA A 236 -2.01 -40.25 -21.71
C ALA A 236 -2.30 -41.76 -21.83
N THR A 237 -2.75 -42.43 -20.77
CA THR A 237 -3.21 -43.82 -20.86
C THR A 237 -4.52 -43.97 -21.62
N ILE A 238 -5.34 -42.91 -21.66
CA ILE A 238 -6.62 -42.84 -22.40
C ILE A 238 -6.38 -42.41 -23.86
N LEU A 239 -5.49 -41.46 -24.10
CA LEU A 239 -5.17 -40.91 -25.42
C LEU A 239 -3.82 -41.43 -25.94
N THR A 240 -3.82 -42.69 -26.38
CA THR A 240 -2.64 -43.40 -26.88
C THR A 240 -2.22 -43.01 -28.31
N GLY A 241 -3.08 -42.30 -29.05
CA GLY A 241 -2.83 -41.90 -30.45
C GLY A 241 -1.82 -40.75 -30.64
N HIS A 242 -1.32 -40.16 -29.56
CA HIS A 242 -0.37 -39.05 -29.61
C HIS A 242 0.81 -39.30 -28.69
N ARG A 243 2.01 -38.82 -29.06
CA ARG A 243 3.15 -38.74 -28.14
C ARG A 243 2.91 -37.64 -27.13
N TRP A 244 3.26 -37.90 -25.87
CA TRP A 244 3.19 -36.90 -24.81
C TRP A 244 4.59 -36.53 -24.35
N ARG A 245 4.78 -35.26 -24.00
CA ARG A 245 6.00 -34.78 -23.34
C ARG A 245 5.61 -33.96 -22.13
N LEU A 246 6.12 -34.34 -20.97
CA LEU A 246 5.86 -33.69 -19.70
C LEU A 246 7.15 -33.06 -19.19
N LEU A 247 7.18 -31.73 -19.16
CA LEU A 247 8.32 -30.94 -18.71
C LEU A 247 8.11 -30.45 -17.27
N VAL A 248 8.87 -31.03 -16.35
CA VAL A 248 8.76 -30.78 -14.91
C VAL A 248 9.72 -29.68 -14.47
N GLY A 249 9.17 -28.62 -13.87
CA GLY A 249 9.95 -27.52 -13.29
C GLY A 249 10.84 -27.95 -12.12
N ALA A 250 11.90 -27.17 -11.87
CA ALA A 250 12.89 -27.46 -10.82
C ALA A 250 12.36 -27.36 -9.38
N GLY A 251 11.20 -26.70 -9.16
CA GLY A 251 10.55 -26.64 -7.85
C GLY A 251 9.78 -27.91 -7.46
N VAL A 252 9.74 -28.93 -8.32
CA VAL A 252 9.21 -30.27 -7.98
C VAL A 252 10.36 -31.13 -7.44
N SER A 253 10.15 -31.76 -6.28
CA SER A 253 11.17 -32.59 -5.62
C SER A 253 11.67 -33.72 -6.52
N GLU A 254 12.91 -34.19 -6.29
CA GLU A 254 13.43 -35.37 -7.00
C GLU A 254 12.59 -36.63 -6.74
N ALA A 255 12.03 -36.76 -5.52
CA ALA A 255 11.14 -37.87 -5.18
C ALA A 255 9.85 -37.82 -6.02
N ASP A 256 9.20 -36.65 -6.10
CA ASP A 256 8.01 -36.47 -6.92
C ASP A 256 8.31 -36.66 -8.41
N PHE A 257 9.45 -36.15 -8.89
CA PHE A 257 9.86 -36.32 -10.29
C PHE A 257 10.08 -37.79 -10.65
N LYS A 258 10.75 -38.55 -9.78
CA LYS A 258 10.93 -39.99 -9.95
C LYS A 258 9.59 -40.71 -9.96
N SER A 259 8.66 -40.33 -9.08
CA SER A 259 7.29 -40.88 -9.08
C SER A 259 6.56 -40.60 -10.40
N LEU A 260 6.72 -39.41 -10.99
CA LEU A 260 6.15 -39.10 -12.31
C LEU A 260 6.79 -39.93 -13.43
N LEU A 261 8.10 -40.15 -13.39
CA LEU A 261 8.82 -41.01 -14.34
C LEU A 261 8.32 -42.47 -14.27
N GLU A 262 8.18 -43.02 -13.07
CA GLU A 262 7.74 -44.41 -12.84
C GLU A 262 6.28 -44.63 -13.26
N ALA A 263 5.43 -43.60 -13.16
CA ALA A 263 4.02 -43.68 -13.54
C ALA A 263 3.76 -43.45 -15.05
N ALA A 264 4.76 -42.99 -15.81
CA ALA A 264 4.58 -42.63 -17.22
C ALA A 264 4.42 -43.85 -18.13
N PRO A 265 3.43 -43.88 -19.05
CA PRO A 265 3.36 -44.91 -20.09
C PRO A 265 4.45 -44.73 -21.16
N ASP A 266 4.74 -45.78 -21.94
CA ASP A 266 5.84 -45.82 -22.92
C ASP A 266 5.88 -44.65 -23.93
N HIS A 267 4.71 -44.11 -24.31
CA HIS A 267 4.59 -43.00 -25.25
C HIS A 267 4.59 -41.61 -24.61
N LEU A 268 4.78 -41.53 -23.28
CA LEU A 268 4.92 -40.28 -22.53
C LEU A 268 6.36 -40.12 -22.03
N THR A 269 7.03 -39.08 -22.52
CA THR A 269 8.37 -38.71 -22.05
C THR A 269 8.28 -37.72 -20.91
N VAL A 270 8.83 -38.05 -19.73
CA VAL A 270 8.97 -37.14 -18.59
C VAL A 270 10.41 -36.62 -18.52
N GLU A 271 10.57 -35.30 -18.55
CA GLU A 271 11.88 -34.64 -18.51
C GLU A 271 11.84 -33.42 -17.58
N ARG A 272 13.01 -32.95 -17.15
CA ARG A 272 13.12 -31.63 -16.51
C ARG A 272 12.87 -30.52 -17.54
N ALA A 273 12.46 -29.35 -17.05
CA ALA A 273 12.24 -28.17 -17.89
C ALA A 273 13.45 -27.86 -18.79
N ARG A 274 13.18 -27.57 -20.07
CA ARG A 274 14.20 -27.36 -21.11
C ARG A 274 14.26 -25.92 -21.57
N ARG A 275 15.44 -25.50 -22.04
CA ARG A 275 15.67 -24.16 -22.61
C ARG A 275 14.98 -23.95 -23.96
N ASP A 276 14.75 -25.01 -24.73
CA ASP A 276 14.05 -24.97 -26.02
C ASP A 276 12.53 -25.16 -25.89
N PHE A 277 11.97 -24.95 -24.69
CA PHE A 277 10.53 -25.04 -24.44
C PHE A 277 9.68 -24.25 -25.45
N PRO A 278 9.98 -22.99 -25.80
CA PRO A 278 9.16 -22.25 -26.77
C PRO A 278 9.15 -22.88 -28.17
N ALA A 279 10.25 -23.53 -28.58
CA ALA A 279 10.30 -24.25 -29.84
C ALA A 279 9.49 -25.56 -29.78
N LEU A 280 9.51 -26.26 -28.64
CA LEU A 280 8.62 -27.41 -28.40
C LEU A 280 7.15 -26.98 -28.43
N LEU A 281 6.82 -25.86 -27.77
CA LEU A 281 5.48 -25.31 -27.72
C LEU A 281 4.94 -24.96 -29.11
N ALA A 282 5.75 -24.32 -29.96
CA ALA A 282 5.38 -23.97 -31.34
C ALA A 282 5.15 -25.18 -32.26
N ARG A 283 5.63 -26.38 -31.88
CA ARG A 283 5.45 -27.64 -32.62
C ARG A 283 4.42 -28.57 -31.99
N ALA A 284 3.92 -28.24 -30.80
CA ALA A 284 2.97 -29.08 -30.09
C ALA A 284 1.60 -29.08 -30.79
N ALA A 285 0.93 -30.23 -30.76
CA ALA A 285 -0.44 -30.37 -31.24
C ALA A 285 -1.41 -29.64 -30.29
N VAL A 286 -1.22 -29.87 -29.00
CA VAL A 286 -1.91 -29.22 -27.88
C VAL A 286 -0.91 -29.02 -26.74
N ALA A 287 -0.94 -27.85 -26.13
CA ALA A 287 -0.26 -27.56 -24.89
C ALA A 287 -1.20 -27.73 -23.70
N VAL A 288 -0.73 -28.34 -22.62
CA VAL A 288 -1.43 -28.44 -21.33
C VAL A 288 -0.61 -27.71 -20.28
N SER A 289 -1.17 -26.69 -19.64
CA SER A 289 -0.42 -25.91 -18.67
C SER A 289 -1.24 -25.20 -17.61
N GLN A 290 -0.57 -24.72 -16.56
CA GLN A 290 -1.10 -23.60 -15.77
C GLN A 290 -1.11 -22.30 -16.61
N PHE A 291 -1.81 -21.26 -16.15
CA PHE A 291 -2.06 -20.05 -16.96
C PHE A 291 -1.57 -18.75 -16.32
N GLY A 292 -0.28 -18.76 -15.95
CA GLY A 292 0.44 -17.55 -15.55
C GLY A 292 0.67 -16.58 -16.71
N TYR A 293 1.16 -15.38 -16.38
CA TYR A 293 1.46 -14.32 -17.35
C TYR A 293 2.38 -14.77 -18.49
N ASN A 294 3.55 -15.33 -18.15
CA ASN A 294 4.54 -15.73 -19.17
C ASN A 294 3.99 -16.83 -20.08
N THR A 295 3.29 -17.82 -19.52
CA THR A 295 2.68 -18.89 -20.29
C THR A 295 1.62 -18.36 -21.26
N ALA A 296 0.86 -17.33 -20.88
CA ALA A 296 -0.06 -16.66 -21.80
C ALA A 296 0.71 -16.03 -22.98
N VAL A 297 1.82 -15.33 -22.72
CA VAL A 297 2.67 -14.76 -23.77
C VAL A 297 3.27 -15.85 -24.67
N ASP A 298 3.79 -16.93 -24.10
CA ASP A 298 4.35 -18.07 -24.84
C ASP A 298 3.30 -18.70 -25.77
N LEU A 299 2.05 -18.84 -25.29
CA LEU A 299 0.95 -19.39 -26.08
C LEU A 299 0.50 -18.46 -27.20
N LEU A 300 0.43 -17.15 -26.95
CA LEU A 300 0.15 -16.16 -27.99
C LEU A 300 1.22 -16.17 -29.08
N ARG A 301 2.48 -16.32 -28.67
CA ARG A 301 3.63 -16.39 -29.59
C ARG A 301 3.61 -17.68 -30.42
N ALA A 302 3.32 -18.81 -29.78
CA ALA A 302 3.33 -20.12 -30.43
C ALA A 302 2.13 -20.35 -31.36
N GLY A 303 0.98 -19.72 -31.08
CA GLY A 303 -0.26 -20.00 -31.80
C GLY A 303 -0.75 -21.43 -31.59
N THR A 304 -0.36 -22.04 -30.47
CA THR A 304 -0.62 -23.45 -30.17
C THR A 304 -1.96 -23.60 -29.47
N ARG A 305 -2.74 -24.60 -29.87
CA ARG A 305 -3.97 -24.98 -29.16
C ARG A 305 -3.62 -25.31 -27.71
N ALA A 306 -4.35 -24.78 -26.74
CA ALA A 306 -4.03 -25.01 -25.34
C ALA A 306 -5.24 -25.45 -24.52
N VAL A 307 -4.99 -26.39 -23.61
CA VAL A 307 -5.85 -26.68 -22.45
C VAL A 307 -5.16 -26.13 -21.22
N VAL A 308 -5.76 -25.12 -20.60
CA VAL A 308 -5.18 -24.46 -19.46
C VAL A 308 -5.94 -24.82 -18.20
N VAL A 309 -5.19 -25.12 -17.14
CA VAL A 309 -5.69 -25.47 -15.81
C VAL A 309 -5.24 -24.38 -14.85
N PRO A 310 -6.04 -23.32 -14.65
CA PRO A 310 -5.66 -22.22 -13.78
C PRO A 310 -5.41 -22.68 -12.35
N PHE A 311 -4.35 -22.16 -11.72
CA PHE A 311 -4.15 -22.38 -10.30
C PHE A 311 -5.10 -21.51 -9.48
N GLU A 312 -5.85 -22.12 -8.56
CA GLU A 312 -6.91 -21.47 -7.78
C GLU A 312 -6.74 -21.62 -6.24
N ASP A 313 -5.74 -22.40 -5.78
CA ASP A 313 -5.53 -22.59 -4.34
C ASP A 313 -5.10 -21.30 -3.65
N GLY A 314 -5.44 -21.17 -2.36
CA GLY A 314 -5.11 -19.99 -1.55
C GLY A 314 -5.93 -18.75 -1.89
N GLY A 315 -6.99 -18.87 -2.70
CA GLY A 315 -7.81 -17.75 -3.14
C GLY A 315 -7.19 -16.94 -4.28
N GLU A 316 -6.21 -17.52 -4.98
CA GLU A 316 -5.60 -16.94 -6.17
C GLU A 316 -6.63 -16.88 -7.31
N THR A 317 -6.86 -15.68 -7.85
CA THR A 317 -7.84 -15.48 -8.94
C THR A 317 -7.18 -15.05 -10.24
N GLU A 318 -5.88 -14.74 -10.23
CA GLU A 318 -5.22 -14.10 -11.36
C GLU A 318 -5.19 -14.99 -12.61
N GLN A 319 -4.85 -16.27 -12.44
CA GLN A 319 -4.77 -17.21 -13.56
C GLN A 319 -6.15 -17.51 -14.14
N ARG A 320 -7.17 -17.68 -13.28
CA ARG A 320 -8.54 -17.98 -13.70
C ARG A 320 -9.12 -16.83 -14.52
N LEU A 321 -9.00 -15.60 -14.03
CA LEU A 321 -9.51 -14.42 -14.72
C LEU A 321 -8.88 -14.27 -16.12
N ARG A 322 -7.56 -14.48 -16.23
CA ARG A 322 -6.86 -14.46 -17.52
C ARG A 322 -7.34 -15.58 -18.44
N ALA A 323 -7.47 -16.80 -17.92
CA ALA A 323 -7.86 -17.98 -18.70
C ALA A 323 -9.27 -17.82 -19.27
N GLU A 324 -10.22 -17.35 -18.47
CA GLU A 324 -11.60 -17.10 -18.89
C GLU A 324 -11.68 -16.07 -20.02
N ARG A 325 -10.87 -14.99 -19.97
CA ARG A 325 -10.82 -14.00 -21.05
C ARG A 325 -10.19 -14.55 -22.33
N PHE A 326 -9.06 -15.23 -22.22
CA PHE A 326 -8.42 -15.84 -23.39
C PHE A 326 -9.30 -16.90 -24.04
N ALA A 327 -10.11 -17.61 -23.26
CA ALA A 327 -11.05 -18.59 -23.81
C ALA A 327 -12.21 -17.94 -24.56
N ARG A 328 -12.69 -16.77 -24.13
CA ARG A 328 -13.70 -15.98 -24.86
C ARG A 328 -13.19 -15.50 -26.21
N GLU A 329 -11.91 -15.14 -26.28
CA GLU A 329 -11.20 -14.83 -27.53
C GLU A 329 -10.84 -16.08 -28.36
N GLY A 330 -11.25 -17.27 -27.92
CA GLY A 330 -11.03 -18.52 -28.64
C GLY A 330 -9.58 -19.04 -28.61
N LEU A 331 -8.72 -18.48 -27.77
CA LEU A 331 -7.28 -18.77 -27.76
C LEU A 331 -6.93 -20.03 -26.96
N VAL A 332 -7.70 -20.32 -25.92
CA VAL A 332 -7.47 -21.46 -25.03
C VAL A 332 -8.78 -22.18 -24.70
N THR A 333 -8.66 -23.41 -24.24
CA THR A 333 -9.72 -24.17 -23.57
C THR A 333 -9.41 -24.18 -22.08
N VAL A 334 -10.36 -23.78 -21.22
CA VAL A 334 -10.15 -23.81 -19.76
C VAL A 334 -10.69 -25.12 -19.19
N LEU A 335 -9.88 -25.79 -18.39
CA LEU A 335 -10.31 -26.88 -17.51
C LEU A 335 -10.17 -26.40 -16.07
N PRO A 336 -11.27 -26.16 -15.33
CA PRO A 336 -11.22 -25.73 -13.93
C PRO A 336 -10.42 -26.72 -13.07
N GLN A 337 -9.63 -26.21 -12.13
CA GLN A 337 -8.79 -27.07 -11.28
C GLN A 337 -9.63 -28.08 -10.46
N ALA A 338 -10.83 -27.67 -10.03
CA ALA A 338 -11.76 -28.52 -9.29
C ALA A 338 -12.31 -29.70 -10.11
N GLU A 339 -12.32 -29.61 -11.45
CA GLU A 339 -12.76 -30.67 -12.36
C GLU A 339 -11.60 -31.54 -12.87
N LEU A 340 -10.36 -31.23 -12.48
CA LEU A 340 -9.17 -31.87 -13.01
C LEU A 340 -9.15 -33.36 -12.68
N SER A 341 -9.25 -34.17 -13.72
CA SER A 341 -9.06 -35.62 -13.67
C SER A 341 -8.48 -36.11 -15.00
N ALA A 342 -7.97 -37.35 -15.02
CA ALA A 342 -7.46 -37.98 -16.23
C ALA A 342 -8.49 -37.96 -17.38
N ASN A 343 -9.73 -38.34 -17.09
CA ASN A 343 -10.83 -38.37 -18.08
C ASN A 343 -11.15 -36.97 -18.60
N ARG A 344 -11.35 -36.00 -17.71
CA ARG A 344 -11.71 -34.62 -18.09
C ARG A 344 -10.60 -33.94 -18.86
N LEU A 345 -9.34 -34.19 -18.50
CA LEU A 345 -8.20 -33.68 -19.25
C LEU A 345 -8.10 -34.32 -20.63
N ALA A 346 -8.31 -35.64 -20.76
CA ALA A 346 -8.34 -36.32 -22.05
C ALA A 346 -9.47 -35.78 -22.95
N GLU A 347 -10.67 -35.55 -22.41
CA GLU A 347 -11.78 -34.91 -23.12
C GLU A 347 -11.42 -33.51 -23.61
N ALA A 348 -10.85 -32.67 -22.73
CA ALA A 348 -10.45 -31.31 -23.06
C ALA A 348 -9.36 -31.28 -24.14
N VAL A 349 -8.38 -32.18 -24.08
CA VAL A 349 -7.32 -32.30 -25.10
C VAL A 349 -7.92 -32.75 -26.43
N ARG A 350 -8.82 -33.74 -26.44
CA ARG A 350 -9.52 -34.17 -27.67
C ARG A 350 -10.32 -33.03 -28.30
N ALA A 351 -11.04 -32.27 -27.47
CA ALA A 351 -11.78 -31.10 -27.93
C ALA A 351 -10.84 -30.02 -28.50
N ALA A 352 -9.70 -29.76 -27.84
CA ALA A 352 -8.71 -28.80 -28.32
C ALA A 352 -8.10 -29.22 -29.67
N LEU A 353 -7.77 -30.51 -29.85
CA LEU A 353 -7.26 -31.06 -31.12
C LEU A 353 -8.21 -30.82 -32.30
N ALA A 354 -9.52 -30.85 -32.05
CA ALA A 354 -10.55 -30.64 -33.08
C ALA A 354 -10.75 -29.15 -33.47
N ARG A 355 -10.20 -28.20 -32.69
CA ARG A 355 -10.32 -26.77 -32.97
C ARG A 355 -9.29 -26.32 -34.02
N PRO A 356 -9.55 -25.23 -34.78
CA PRO A 356 -8.50 -24.58 -35.55
C PRO A 356 -7.36 -24.08 -34.63
N GLN A 357 -6.18 -23.84 -35.20
CA GLN A 357 -5.12 -23.17 -34.44
C GLN A 357 -5.57 -21.76 -34.04
N PRO A 358 -5.28 -21.31 -32.80
CA PRO A 358 -5.56 -19.95 -32.36
C PRO A 358 -4.94 -18.90 -33.29
N GLN A 359 -5.73 -17.89 -33.65
CA GLN A 359 -5.24 -16.70 -34.34
C GLN A 359 -5.04 -15.58 -33.32
N ALA A 360 -3.80 -15.41 -32.85
CA ALA A 360 -3.46 -14.39 -31.85
C ALA A 360 -3.16 -13.00 -32.45
N ALA A 361 -3.45 -12.79 -33.75
CA ALA A 361 -3.02 -11.60 -34.48
C ALA A 361 -3.64 -10.28 -33.97
N SER A 362 -4.73 -10.35 -33.19
CA SER A 362 -5.42 -9.19 -32.63
C SER A 362 -4.89 -8.73 -31.27
N ILE A 363 -4.01 -9.50 -30.61
CA ILE A 363 -3.54 -9.18 -29.26
C ILE A 363 -2.20 -8.45 -29.30
N ASP A 364 -2.16 -7.28 -28.65
CA ASP A 364 -0.94 -6.49 -28.54
C ASP A 364 0.11 -7.18 -27.65
N ARG A 365 1.26 -7.48 -28.26
CA ARG A 365 2.44 -8.08 -27.62
C ARG A 365 3.67 -7.19 -27.73
N ASP A 366 3.52 -5.97 -28.22
CA ASP A 366 4.63 -5.04 -28.40
C ASP A 366 4.97 -4.27 -27.11
N GLY A 367 4.70 -4.90 -25.95
CA GLY A 367 4.85 -4.34 -24.62
C GLY A 367 6.17 -3.65 -24.36
N LEU A 368 7.26 -4.20 -24.91
CA LEU A 368 8.60 -3.62 -24.77
C LEU A 368 8.75 -2.31 -25.54
N ASN A 369 8.52 -2.32 -26.86
CA ASN A 369 8.69 -1.12 -27.68
C ASN A 369 7.63 -0.07 -27.34
N ARG A 370 6.40 -0.49 -27.03
CA ARG A 370 5.33 0.41 -26.61
C ARG A 370 5.64 1.07 -25.27
N SER A 371 6.26 0.35 -24.31
CA SER A 371 6.74 0.97 -23.07
C SER A 371 7.78 2.06 -23.33
N VAL A 372 8.73 1.80 -24.25
CA VAL A 372 9.74 2.80 -24.65
C VAL A 372 9.07 4.00 -25.30
N ALA A 373 8.15 3.79 -26.24
CA ALA A 373 7.42 4.84 -26.93
C ALA A 373 6.59 5.71 -25.97
N ILE A 374 5.80 5.09 -25.09
CA ILE A 374 4.98 5.82 -24.10
C ILE A 374 5.86 6.70 -23.21
N ILE A 375 6.98 6.15 -22.71
CA ILE A 375 7.87 6.91 -21.83
C ILE A 375 8.56 8.05 -22.60
N ALA A 376 8.99 7.81 -23.83
CA ALA A 376 9.55 8.84 -24.69
C ALA A 376 8.53 9.95 -25.00
N GLU A 377 7.28 9.59 -25.30
CA GLU A 377 6.17 10.54 -25.52
C GLU A 377 5.90 11.39 -24.27
N LEU A 378 5.84 10.77 -23.08
CA LEU A 378 5.62 11.47 -21.81
C LEU A 378 6.80 12.38 -21.44
N ALA A 379 8.03 11.97 -21.76
CA ALA A 379 9.23 12.77 -21.50
C ALA A 379 9.43 13.90 -22.53
N ALA A 380 8.98 13.71 -23.78
CA ALA A 380 9.12 14.68 -24.87
C ALA A 380 7.96 15.68 -24.94
N ALA A 381 6.78 15.34 -24.44
CA ALA A 381 5.73 16.32 -24.22
C ALA A 381 6.33 17.43 -23.33
N PRO A 382 6.23 18.73 -23.71
CA PRO A 382 6.50 19.79 -22.75
C PRO A 382 5.64 19.44 -21.56
N LEU A 383 6.28 19.12 -20.42
CA LEU A 383 5.60 18.70 -19.19
C LEU A 383 4.33 19.52 -19.14
N ARG A 384 3.16 18.90 -19.38
CA ARG A 384 1.92 19.64 -19.40
C ARG A 384 1.94 20.37 -18.08
N GLY A 385 1.93 21.70 -18.15
CA GLY A 385 1.76 22.54 -17.00
C GLY A 385 0.40 22.19 -16.39
N THR A 386 0.37 21.21 -15.50
CA THR A 386 -0.25 21.42 -14.20
C THR A 386 0.70 22.32 -13.43
N THR A 387 0.71 23.59 -13.85
CA THR A 387 1.30 24.68 -13.09
C THR A 387 0.49 24.84 -11.82
N VAL A 388 1.02 24.33 -10.71
CA VAL A 388 1.04 25.11 -9.47
C VAL A 388 2.52 25.50 -9.30
N PRO A 389 2.87 26.79 -9.21
CA PRO A 389 4.23 27.25 -9.47
C PRO A 389 5.20 26.77 -8.38
N LEU A 390 6.28 26.11 -8.81
CA LEU A 390 7.48 25.86 -8.01
C LEU A 390 8.54 26.89 -8.39
N ALA A 391 8.88 27.78 -7.45
CA ALA A 391 9.99 28.71 -7.58
C ALA A 391 11.36 28.01 -7.38
N SER A 392 12.41 28.65 -7.91
CA SER A 392 13.74 28.12 -8.26
C SER A 392 14.70 27.79 -7.09
N PRO A 393 15.84 27.11 -7.36
CA PRO A 393 16.71 26.47 -6.36
C PRO A 393 18.01 27.24 -6.06
N ALA A 394 18.38 27.40 -4.77
CA ALA A 394 19.76 27.68 -4.32
C ALA A 394 19.97 27.49 -2.80
N ILE A 395 21.00 26.68 -2.45
CA ILE A 395 21.88 26.71 -1.24
C ILE A 395 21.34 26.21 0.12
N LEU A 396 21.73 24.96 0.49
CA LEU A 396 21.74 24.32 1.83
C LEU A 396 20.38 24.29 2.58
N PRO A 397 20.18 23.38 3.58
CA PRO A 397 18.90 22.72 3.79
C PRO A 397 17.82 23.67 4.32
N ASP A 398 16.86 24.02 3.46
CA ASP A 398 15.72 24.87 3.77
C ASP A 398 14.42 24.06 3.77
N THR A 399 13.59 24.27 4.80
CA THR A 399 12.36 23.55 5.14
C THR A 399 11.14 23.97 4.31
N SER A 400 11.32 24.77 3.26
CA SER A 400 10.26 25.41 2.46
C SER A 400 9.38 24.45 1.64
N GLY A 401 9.77 23.19 1.44
CA GLY A 401 8.97 22.21 0.70
C GLY A 401 8.02 21.35 1.55
N LEU A 402 8.26 21.24 2.86
CA LEU A 402 7.43 20.39 3.74
C LEU A 402 6.02 20.98 3.87
N TRP A 403 5.95 22.30 4.02
CA TRP A 403 4.73 23.01 4.39
C TRP A 403 3.86 23.42 3.20
N ALA A 404 4.33 23.24 1.96
CA ALA A 404 3.67 23.76 0.78
C ALA A 404 2.18 23.40 0.67
N ALA A 405 1.79 22.16 0.99
CA ALA A 405 0.39 21.75 0.99
C ALA A 405 -0.43 22.42 2.09
N LEU A 406 0.17 22.63 3.27
CA LEU A 406 -0.46 23.35 4.38
C LEU A 406 -0.57 24.84 4.05
N ASP A 407 0.45 25.45 3.46
CA ASP A 407 0.45 26.84 3.00
C ASP A 407 -0.64 27.07 1.96
N GLU A 408 -0.79 26.16 0.99
CA GLU A 408 -1.87 26.22 0.02
C GLU A 408 -3.24 26.13 0.70
N ALA A 409 -3.40 25.21 1.65
CA ALA A 409 -4.67 25.06 2.38
C ALA A 409 -5.03 26.32 3.18
N LEU A 410 -4.05 26.91 3.87
CA LEU A 410 -4.20 28.16 4.62
C LEU A 410 -4.46 29.34 3.69
N GLY A 411 -3.77 29.42 2.55
CA GLY A 411 -3.98 30.43 1.52
C GLY A 411 -5.42 30.40 0.97
N ARG A 412 -5.93 29.22 0.65
CA ARG A 412 -7.33 29.05 0.17
C ARG A 412 -8.38 29.41 1.23
N ARG A 413 -8.05 29.32 2.52
CA ARG A 413 -8.91 29.83 3.61
C ARG A 413 -8.82 31.36 3.68
N ALA A 414 -7.61 31.91 3.54
CA ALA A 414 -7.37 33.35 3.45
C ALA A 414 -8.17 34.00 2.32
N ASP A 415 -8.12 33.43 1.11
CA ASP A 415 -8.79 33.95 -0.09
C ASP A 415 -10.30 34.05 0.07
N ARG A 416 -10.89 33.22 0.94
CA ARG A 416 -12.31 33.20 1.26
C ARG A 416 -12.65 34.02 2.51
N GLY A 417 -11.68 34.67 3.14
CA GLY A 417 -11.84 35.44 4.36
C GLY A 417 -12.20 34.60 5.59
N ALA A 418 -12.00 33.28 5.54
CA ALA A 418 -12.36 32.36 6.62
C ALA A 418 -11.16 32.14 7.55
N ALA A 419 -11.26 32.64 8.79
CA ALA A 419 -10.25 32.36 9.82
C ALA A 419 -10.30 30.88 10.22
N LEU A 420 -9.14 30.29 10.47
CA LEU A 420 -9.02 28.89 10.89
C LEU A 420 -8.77 28.81 12.39
N GLY A 421 -9.76 28.34 13.15
CA GLY A 421 -9.54 27.96 14.55
C GLY A 421 -8.64 26.73 14.64
N VAL A 422 -7.55 26.80 15.41
CA VAL A 422 -6.68 25.65 15.70
C VAL A 422 -6.58 25.49 17.21
N TRP A 423 -6.69 24.25 17.70
CA TRP A 423 -6.54 23.94 19.12
C TRP A 423 -5.68 22.70 19.32
N TRP A 424 -5.07 22.59 20.49
CA TRP A 424 -4.11 21.54 20.79
C TRP A 424 -4.55 20.74 22.01
N ARG A 425 -4.71 19.44 21.83
CA ARG A 425 -5.00 18.46 22.88
C ARG A 425 -3.83 17.52 23.06
N ASP A 426 -3.42 17.29 24.30
CA ASP A 426 -2.42 16.28 24.64
C ASP A 426 -3.02 15.28 25.64
N ASP A 427 -2.94 13.99 25.31
CA ASP A 427 -3.61 12.93 26.06
C ASP A 427 -2.65 12.25 27.07
N ASP A 428 -3.22 11.54 28.05
CA ASP A 428 -2.55 10.72 29.06
C ASP A 428 -1.78 11.46 30.18
N ALA A 429 -2.09 12.73 30.44
CA ALA A 429 -1.47 13.46 31.55
C ALA A 429 -1.91 12.90 32.93
N VAL A 430 -0.94 12.60 33.81
CA VAL A 430 -1.20 12.04 35.16
C VAL A 430 -0.34 12.66 36.27
N ALA A 431 0.90 13.03 35.97
CA ALA A 431 1.86 13.56 36.94
C ALA A 431 2.85 14.52 36.26
N PRO A 432 3.54 15.39 37.01
CA PRO A 432 4.65 16.16 36.49
C PRO A 432 5.76 15.24 35.96
N THR A 433 6.24 15.51 34.76
CA THR A 433 7.36 14.81 34.14
C THR A 433 8.20 15.82 33.36
N ALA A 434 9.47 15.49 33.10
CA ALA A 434 10.30 16.31 32.23
C ALA A 434 9.71 16.48 30.82
N ALA A 435 9.00 15.45 30.32
CA ALA A 435 8.28 15.51 29.04
C ALA A 435 7.09 16.50 29.10
N LEU A 436 6.33 16.51 30.20
CA LEU A 436 5.27 17.50 30.41
C LEU A 436 5.84 18.91 30.50
N ASP A 437 6.93 19.12 31.23
CA ASP A 437 7.58 20.44 31.31
C ASP A 437 8.07 20.92 29.94
N ARG A 438 8.62 20.02 29.12
CA ARG A 438 9.00 20.32 27.72
C ARG A 438 7.79 20.72 26.88
N LEU A 439 6.67 20.01 27.02
CA LEU A 439 5.40 20.30 26.34
C LEU A 439 4.86 21.70 26.71
N LEU A 440 4.81 21.99 28.02
CA LEU A 440 4.34 23.27 28.54
C LEU A 440 5.22 24.44 28.10
N ALA A 441 6.55 24.25 28.14
CA ALA A 441 7.50 25.25 27.63
C ALA A 441 7.33 25.50 26.13
N MET A 442 6.98 24.48 25.34
CA MET A 442 6.67 24.61 23.91
C MET A 442 5.37 25.39 23.68
N SER A 443 4.31 25.07 24.43
CA SER A 443 3.04 25.82 24.43
C SER A 443 3.27 27.31 24.71
N ALA A 444 4.00 27.62 25.78
CA ALA A 444 4.30 28.99 26.16
C ALA A 444 5.14 29.72 25.09
N ARG A 445 6.18 29.07 24.56
CA ARG A 445 7.08 29.66 23.53
C ARG A 445 6.34 29.99 22.23
N GLN A 446 5.42 29.13 21.81
CA GLN A 446 4.67 29.32 20.56
C GLN A 446 3.38 30.14 20.73
N GLY A 447 3.02 30.50 21.98
CA GLY A 447 1.75 31.20 22.26
C GLY A 447 0.51 30.38 21.93
N MET A 448 0.62 29.04 21.87
CA MET A 448 -0.49 28.13 21.58
C MET A 448 -1.04 27.55 22.89
N PRO A 449 -2.28 27.86 23.29
CA PRO A 449 -2.93 27.22 24.43
C PRO A 449 -3.04 25.71 24.26
N ILE A 450 -2.95 24.97 25.35
CA ILE A 450 -3.00 23.50 25.33
C ILE A 450 -4.07 22.98 26.30
N ALA A 451 -4.83 21.99 25.84
CA ALA A 451 -5.79 21.26 26.65
C ALA A 451 -5.22 19.88 26.99
N LEU A 452 -4.88 19.65 28.26
CA LEU A 452 -4.38 18.36 28.73
C LEU A 452 -5.57 17.46 29.07
N ALA A 453 -5.70 16.33 28.37
CA ALA A 453 -6.64 15.30 28.75
C ALA A 453 -6.02 14.46 29.88
N VAL A 454 -6.52 14.69 31.10
CA VAL A 454 -5.97 14.12 32.34
C VAL A 454 -6.76 12.87 32.72
N ILE A 455 -6.06 11.77 33.04
CA ILE A 455 -6.69 10.53 33.52
C ILE A 455 -7.06 10.72 35.00
N PRO A 456 -8.37 10.81 35.37
CA PRO A 456 -8.77 11.20 36.71
C PRO A 456 -8.21 10.32 37.83
N GLU A 457 -8.32 8.99 37.71
CA GLU A 457 -7.89 8.04 38.74
C GLU A 457 -6.40 8.22 39.09
N ARG A 458 -5.59 8.55 38.09
CA ARG A 458 -4.13 8.64 38.18
C ARG A 458 -3.61 10.06 38.38
N ALA A 459 -4.47 11.07 38.32
CA ALA A 459 -4.10 12.47 38.49
C ALA A 459 -3.55 12.73 39.90
N SER A 460 -2.32 13.23 39.96
CA SER A 460 -1.60 13.55 41.20
C SER A 460 -1.85 14.98 41.69
N ARG A 461 -1.64 15.24 42.99
CA ARG A 461 -1.73 16.61 43.56
C ARG A 461 -0.59 17.50 43.06
N GLU A 462 0.55 16.89 42.80
CA GLU A 462 1.74 17.52 42.23
C GLU A 462 1.44 18.02 40.81
N LEU A 463 0.67 17.27 40.02
CA LEU A 463 0.18 17.75 38.71
C LEU A 463 -0.67 19.00 38.88
N ALA A 464 -1.62 19.00 39.82
CA ALA A 464 -2.48 20.15 40.09
C ALA A 464 -1.68 21.40 40.46
N ALA A 465 -0.72 21.25 41.38
CA ALA A 465 0.17 22.34 41.79
C ALA A 465 1.02 22.86 40.62
N ARG A 466 1.55 21.95 39.80
CA ARG A 466 2.34 22.31 38.62
C ARG A 466 1.55 23.10 37.59
N LEU A 467 0.31 22.67 37.30
CA LEU A 467 -0.55 23.32 36.30
C LEU A 467 -1.20 24.62 36.80
N ALA A 468 -1.34 24.82 38.11
CA ALA A 468 -1.91 26.04 38.68
C ALA A 468 -1.21 27.30 38.17
N ALA A 469 0.11 27.24 38.00
CA ALA A 469 0.95 28.33 37.52
C ALA A 469 0.86 28.60 36.00
N GLU A 470 0.19 27.74 35.22
CA GLU A 470 0.20 27.80 33.75
C GLU A 470 -1.10 28.39 33.19
N PRO A 471 -1.17 29.69 32.84
CA PRO A 471 -2.43 30.37 32.49
C PRO A 471 -3.05 29.87 31.18
N SER A 472 -2.25 29.31 30.27
CA SER A 472 -2.67 28.83 28.94
C SER A 472 -3.03 27.34 28.90
N VAL A 473 -3.12 26.68 30.06
CA VAL A 473 -3.45 25.26 30.17
C VAL A 473 -4.88 25.06 30.66
N ASP A 474 -5.63 24.26 29.90
CA ASP A 474 -6.92 23.73 30.28
C ASP A 474 -6.81 22.24 30.59
N VAL A 475 -7.67 21.74 31.49
CA VAL A 475 -7.74 20.32 31.84
C VAL A 475 -9.05 19.74 31.35
N LEU A 476 -8.99 18.66 30.58
CA LEU A 476 -10.15 17.88 30.12
C LEU A 476 -10.17 16.52 30.86
N VAL A 477 -11.35 15.89 30.91
CA VAL A 477 -11.49 14.58 31.57
C VAL A 477 -11.15 13.47 30.57
N HIS A 478 -10.05 12.75 30.79
CA HIS A 478 -9.65 11.61 29.96
C HIS A 478 -10.10 10.28 30.54
N GLY A 479 -11.34 9.88 30.24
CA GLY A 479 -11.92 8.64 30.76
C GLY A 479 -11.95 8.62 32.30
N TYR A 480 -11.58 7.49 32.90
CA TYR A 480 -11.42 7.37 34.36
C TYR A 480 -10.06 6.78 34.76
N GLY A 481 -9.77 5.53 34.35
CA GLY A 481 -8.51 4.81 34.65
C GLY A 481 -7.66 4.49 33.42
N HIS A 482 -8.18 4.71 32.21
CA HIS A 482 -7.61 4.30 30.93
C HIS A 482 -7.48 2.75 30.82
N HIS A 483 -8.47 2.02 31.35
CA HIS A 483 -8.51 0.57 31.29
C HIS A 483 -9.24 0.05 30.04
N ASN A 484 -8.71 -1.01 29.42
CA ASN A 484 -9.41 -1.66 28.31
C ASN A 484 -10.47 -2.63 28.83
N HIS A 485 -11.74 -2.38 28.52
CA HIS A 485 -12.85 -3.26 28.85
C HIS A 485 -13.46 -3.97 27.62
N ALA A 486 -12.91 -3.74 26.43
CA ALA A 486 -13.34 -4.46 25.23
C ALA A 486 -12.82 -5.90 25.21
N PRO A 487 -13.61 -6.89 24.73
CA PRO A 487 -13.19 -8.28 24.58
C PRO A 487 -11.94 -8.45 23.71
N ALA A 488 -11.25 -9.58 23.87
CA ALA A 488 -10.10 -9.92 23.04
C ALA A 488 -10.51 -10.00 21.55
N GLY A 489 -9.76 -9.31 20.68
CA GLY A 489 -10.05 -9.22 19.25
C GLY A 489 -10.90 -8.00 18.87
N GLU A 490 -11.50 -7.31 19.83
CA GLU A 490 -12.20 -6.05 19.61
C GLU A 490 -11.30 -4.82 19.82
N LYS A 491 -11.75 -3.68 19.32
CA LYS A 491 -11.01 -2.43 19.45
C LYS A 491 -11.06 -1.96 20.90
N LYS A 492 -9.90 -1.63 21.48
CA LYS A 492 -9.78 -1.17 22.87
C LYS A 492 -10.74 -0.03 23.18
N ALA A 493 -11.50 -0.14 24.27
CA ALA A 493 -12.41 0.91 24.71
C ALA A 493 -12.56 0.83 26.22
N GLU A 494 -12.44 1.98 26.90
CA GLU A 494 -12.81 2.09 28.31
C GLU A 494 -14.33 2.30 28.42
N PHE A 495 -14.86 3.25 27.65
CA PHE A 495 -16.28 3.61 27.66
C PHE A 495 -17.05 3.06 26.46
N GLY A 496 -16.74 1.81 26.04
CA GLY A 496 -17.47 1.09 25.00
C GLY A 496 -18.76 0.43 25.50
N GLY A 497 -19.62 -0.02 24.59
CA GLY A 497 -20.91 -0.67 24.91
C GLY A 497 -20.81 -2.08 25.52
N HIS A 498 -19.64 -2.46 26.04
CA HIS A 498 -19.35 -3.78 26.61
C HIS A 498 -19.63 -3.86 28.12
N ARG A 499 -19.95 -2.72 28.75
CA ARG A 499 -20.28 -2.61 30.17
C ARG A 499 -21.67 -1.98 30.35
N PRO A 500 -22.38 -2.26 31.47
CA PRO A 500 -23.65 -1.60 31.76
C PRO A 500 -23.52 -0.08 31.72
N LEU A 501 -24.52 0.60 31.15
CA LEU A 501 -24.52 2.06 31.01
C LEU A 501 -24.34 2.78 32.36
N GLU A 502 -24.96 2.27 33.42
CA GLU A 502 -24.85 2.81 34.78
C GLU A 502 -23.38 2.88 35.25
N ALA A 503 -22.61 1.80 35.06
CA ALA A 503 -21.20 1.78 35.42
C ALA A 503 -20.38 2.81 34.62
N LEU A 504 -20.71 3.00 33.33
CA LEU A 504 -20.07 4.03 32.50
C LEU A 504 -20.42 5.45 32.97
N GLN A 505 -21.66 5.67 33.41
CA GLN A 505 -22.12 6.96 33.94
C GLN A 505 -21.46 7.29 35.28
N ASP A 506 -21.33 6.29 36.15
CA ASP A 506 -20.69 6.44 37.46
C ASP A 506 -19.21 6.81 37.33
N GLU A 507 -18.45 6.11 36.47
CA GLU A 507 -17.04 6.43 36.22
C GLU A 507 -16.87 7.80 35.55
N ALA A 508 -17.73 8.16 34.58
CA ALA A 508 -17.69 9.46 33.96
C ALA A 508 -18.01 10.59 34.95
N ARG A 509 -18.96 10.39 35.87
CA ARG A 509 -19.29 11.35 36.93
C ARG A 509 -18.14 11.48 37.93
N ALA A 510 -17.63 10.36 38.42
CA ALA A 510 -16.51 10.32 39.37
C ALA A 510 -15.26 10.99 38.78
N GLY A 511 -15.00 10.81 37.48
CA GLY A 511 -13.90 11.48 36.78
C GLY A 511 -14.02 13.00 36.79
N LEU A 512 -15.22 13.52 36.49
CA LEU A 512 -15.50 14.97 36.51
C LEU A 512 -15.39 15.55 37.91
N GLU A 513 -16.03 14.92 38.91
CA GLU A 513 -16.01 15.35 40.31
C GLU A 513 -14.59 15.37 40.87
N ARG A 514 -13.80 14.33 40.58
CA ARG A 514 -12.42 14.22 41.04
C ARG A 514 -11.54 15.33 40.46
N LEU A 515 -11.59 15.56 39.14
CA LEU A 515 -10.79 16.62 38.53
C LEU A 515 -11.29 18.03 38.92
N HIS A 516 -12.58 18.18 39.21
CA HIS A 516 -13.12 19.44 39.72
C HIS A 516 -12.57 19.74 41.12
N ALA A 517 -12.56 18.75 42.00
CA ALA A 517 -11.97 18.87 43.33
C ALA A 517 -10.46 19.13 43.29
N LEU A 518 -9.76 18.52 42.32
CA LEU A 518 -8.30 18.60 42.22
C LEU A 518 -7.81 19.88 41.53
N MET A 519 -8.51 20.38 40.50
CA MET A 519 -8.08 21.49 39.65
C MET A 519 -9.24 22.42 39.21
N PRO A 520 -10.01 23.00 40.14
CA PRO A 520 -11.28 23.68 39.83
C PRO A 520 -11.14 24.86 38.86
N GLY A 521 -10.02 25.61 38.90
CA GLY A 521 -9.77 26.74 38.00
C GLY A 521 -9.26 26.38 36.60
N LYS A 522 -8.88 25.12 36.39
CA LYS A 522 -8.32 24.62 35.11
C LYS A 522 -9.28 23.69 34.37
N LEU A 523 -10.16 23.01 35.10
CA LEU A 523 -11.09 22.05 34.53
C LEU A 523 -12.05 22.72 33.55
N VAL A 524 -12.11 22.15 32.35
CA VAL A 524 -13.17 22.35 31.38
C VAL A 524 -14.00 21.06 31.35
N PRO A 525 -15.33 21.11 31.54
CA PRO A 525 -16.17 19.92 31.63
C PRO A 525 -16.39 19.28 30.25
N ALA A 526 -15.32 18.83 29.60
CA ALA A 526 -15.35 18.12 28.33
C ALA A 526 -14.77 16.72 28.51
N PHE A 527 -15.45 15.73 27.93
CA PHE A 527 -15.07 14.34 28.00
C PHE A 527 -14.17 13.95 26.81
N VAL A 528 -13.10 13.24 27.09
CA VAL A 528 -12.16 12.69 26.11
C VAL A 528 -12.07 11.18 26.35
N PRO A 529 -12.73 10.33 25.57
CA PRO A 529 -12.64 8.89 25.78
C PRO A 529 -11.27 8.35 25.37
N PRO A 530 -10.64 7.48 26.19
CA PRO A 530 -9.46 6.72 25.78
C PRO A 530 -9.64 6.01 24.44
N TRP A 531 -8.57 6.01 23.65
CA TRP A 531 -8.55 5.54 22.26
C TRP A 531 -9.58 6.21 21.33
N ASN A 532 -10.14 7.35 21.73
CA ASN A 532 -11.20 8.10 21.04
C ASN A 532 -12.48 7.27 20.82
N ARG A 533 -12.85 6.38 21.77
CA ARG A 533 -14.01 5.48 21.64
C ARG A 533 -14.99 5.59 22.81
N ILE A 534 -16.23 5.92 22.49
CA ILE A 534 -17.35 6.07 23.44
C ILE A 534 -18.61 5.41 22.88
N ALA A 535 -19.38 4.76 23.75
CA ALA A 535 -20.70 4.23 23.44
C ALA A 535 -21.69 5.38 23.16
N PRO A 536 -22.50 5.33 22.08
CA PRO A 536 -23.49 6.36 21.78
C PRO A 536 -24.46 6.64 22.94
N GLU A 537 -24.82 5.60 23.69
CA GLU A 537 -25.72 5.67 24.84
C GLU A 537 -25.10 6.50 25.96
N LEU A 538 -23.80 6.32 26.25
CA LEU A 538 -23.10 7.15 27.22
C LEU A 538 -22.99 8.60 26.72
N ALA A 539 -22.59 8.79 25.46
CA ALA A 539 -22.41 10.12 24.87
C ALA A 539 -23.69 10.97 24.98
N ALA A 540 -24.86 10.37 24.80
CA ALA A 540 -26.15 11.03 24.95
C ALA A 540 -26.46 11.48 26.40
N THR A 541 -25.84 10.86 27.40
CA THR A 541 -26.09 11.14 28.82
C THR A 541 -25.08 12.09 29.46
N LEU A 542 -23.95 12.33 28.79
CA LEU A 542 -22.89 13.24 29.27
C LEU A 542 -23.41 14.63 29.72
N PRO A 543 -24.36 15.31 29.02
CA PRO A 543 -24.90 16.58 29.49
C PRO A 543 -25.52 16.51 30.90
N ALA A 544 -26.27 15.44 31.18
CA ALA A 544 -26.91 15.22 32.47
C ALA A 544 -25.90 14.91 33.59
N LEU A 545 -24.70 14.43 33.22
CA LEU A 545 -23.59 14.20 34.14
C LEU A 545 -22.73 15.46 34.39
N GLY A 546 -23.10 16.61 33.79
CA GLY A 546 -22.39 17.88 33.98
C GLY A 546 -21.37 18.21 32.89
N TYR A 547 -21.18 17.34 31.90
CA TYR A 547 -20.34 17.67 30.75
C TYR A 547 -20.99 18.69 29.83
N ARG A 548 -20.16 19.44 29.12
CA ARG A 548 -20.51 20.44 28.11
C ARG A 548 -19.81 20.16 26.78
N GLY A 549 -18.76 19.34 26.79
CA GLY A 549 -17.97 19.01 25.62
C GLY A 549 -17.70 17.52 25.42
N LEU A 550 -17.47 17.13 24.17
CA LEU A 550 -16.90 15.83 23.80
C LEU A 550 -15.82 16.05 22.74
N SER A 551 -14.67 15.40 22.94
CA SER A 551 -13.59 15.39 21.95
C SER A 551 -13.13 13.97 21.64
N THR A 552 -13.17 13.63 20.36
CA THR A 552 -12.71 12.35 19.81
C THR A 552 -11.74 12.62 18.64
N PHE A 553 -11.72 11.79 17.60
CA PHE A 553 -10.83 11.93 16.45
C PHE A 553 -11.59 11.86 15.12
N LYS A 554 -11.27 12.76 14.18
CA LYS A 554 -11.91 12.96 12.86
C LYS A 554 -13.34 13.48 12.94
N THR A 555 -14.24 12.93 12.12
CA THR A 555 -15.54 13.53 11.77
C THR A 555 -16.39 13.84 13.00
N ARG A 556 -16.76 15.12 13.13
CA ARG A 556 -17.73 15.59 14.12
C ARG A 556 -19.11 15.00 13.85
N ARG A 557 -19.77 14.62 14.94
CA ARG A 557 -21.20 14.30 14.95
C ARG A 557 -21.88 15.27 15.90
N SER A 558 -22.99 15.87 15.46
CA SER A 558 -23.79 16.72 16.34
C SER A 558 -24.41 15.86 17.43
N LEU A 559 -24.28 16.30 18.69
CA LEU A 559 -24.90 15.68 19.85
C LEU A 559 -25.64 16.76 20.64
N ALA A 560 -26.92 16.52 20.91
CA ALA A 560 -27.75 17.47 21.63
C ALA A 560 -27.15 17.76 23.02
N GLY A 561 -27.01 19.04 23.36
CA GLY A 561 -26.49 19.46 24.66
C GLY A 561 -24.96 19.36 24.84
N LEU A 562 -24.21 18.99 23.80
CA LEU A 562 -22.73 18.98 23.83
C LEU A 562 -22.13 19.79 22.70
N VAL A 563 -21.07 20.53 23.01
CA VAL A 563 -20.12 21.01 22.01
C VAL A 563 -19.18 19.87 21.64
N VAL A 564 -19.16 19.50 20.36
CA VAL A 564 -18.25 18.46 19.85
C VAL A 564 -17.13 19.13 19.06
N ALA A 565 -15.89 18.95 19.51
CA ALA A 565 -14.69 19.42 18.82
C ALA A 565 -13.63 18.32 18.87
N ASN A 566 -13.22 17.82 17.70
CA ASN A 566 -12.34 16.65 17.58
C ASN A 566 -10.91 17.06 17.21
N CYS A 567 -9.99 16.11 17.37
CA CYS A 567 -8.65 16.20 16.79
C CYS A 567 -8.59 15.55 15.41
N HIS A 568 -7.68 16.03 14.57
CA HIS A 568 -7.58 15.70 13.14
C HIS A 568 -6.15 15.32 12.73
N CYS A 569 -5.16 15.89 13.42
CA CYS A 569 -3.75 15.59 13.21
C CYS A 569 -3.19 14.81 14.40
N ASP A 570 -2.67 13.62 14.14
CA ASP A 570 -1.91 12.81 15.10
C ASP A 570 -0.59 12.41 14.41
N PRO A 571 0.57 12.87 14.90
CA PRO A 571 1.85 12.63 14.25
C PRO A 571 2.41 11.23 14.54
N ILE A 572 1.80 10.43 15.42
CA ILE A 572 2.41 9.19 15.93
C ILE A 572 1.98 7.97 15.11
N ASP A 573 2.95 7.14 14.74
CA ASP A 573 2.71 5.84 14.11
C ASP A 573 2.41 4.76 15.16
N TRP A 574 1.17 4.74 15.63
CA TRP A 574 0.70 3.79 16.66
C TRP A 574 0.78 2.31 16.28
N HIS A 575 0.87 2.00 14.98
CA HIS A 575 0.81 0.64 14.46
C HIS A 575 2.14 0.11 13.91
N GLY A 576 3.15 0.97 13.80
CA GLY A 576 4.49 0.60 13.37
C GLY A 576 5.55 1.06 14.36
N SER A 577 6.26 2.13 14.01
CA SER A 577 7.48 2.57 14.70
C SER A 577 7.24 3.13 16.11
N ARG A 578 6.01 3.54 16.43
CA ARG A 578 5.67 4.38 17.60
C ARG A 578 6.42 5.72 17.62
N SER A 579 7.01 6.10 16.49
CA SER A 579 7.70 7.37 16.23
C SER A 579 6.85 8.23 15.29
N LEU A 580 7.44 9.31 14.76
CA LEU A 580 6.82 10.22 13.81
C LEU A 580 6.43 9.49 12.52
N VAL A 581 5.14 9.53 12.17
CA VAL A 581 4.66 9.28 10.80
C VAL A 581 5.36 10.26 9.87
N ASP A 582 5.75 9.83 8.67
CA ASP A 582 6.40 10.69 7.67
C ASP A 582 5.76 12.10 7.66
N PRO A 583 6.56 13.16 7.94
CA PRO A 583 6.08 14.53 8.05
C PRO A 583 5.19 14.95 6.88
N HIS A 584 5.52 14.56 5.64
CA HIS A 584 4.72 14.93 4.49
C HIS A 584 3.33 14.27 4.52
N ILE A 585 3.19 13.05 5.04
CA ILE A 585 1.89 12.40 5.21
C ILE A 585 1.05 13.14 6.25
N VAL A 586 1.65 13.50 7.38
CA VAL A 586 0.98 14.23 8.46
C VAL A 586 0.51 15.60 7.94
N ILE A 587 1.38 16.34 7.26
CA ILE A 587 1.09 17.67 6.71
C ILE A 587 0.07 17.62 5.59
N ASN A 588 0.18 16.70 4.64
CA ASN A 588 -0.80 16.57 3.56
C ASN A 588 -2.19 16.18 4.10
N ARG A 589 -2.24 15.33 5.13
CA ARG A 589 -3.50 14.98 5.77
C ARG A 589 -4.12 16.20 6.46
N LEU A 590 -3.33 16.92 7.25
CA LEU A 590 -3.77 18.16 7.91
C LEU A 590 -4.28 19.20 6.91
N ALA A 591 -3.55 19.42 5.81
CA ALA A 591 -3.97 20.30 4.73
C ALA A 591 -5.32 19.86 4.12
N GLY A 592 -5.49 18.55 3.88
CA GLY A 592 -6.75 17.99 3.41
C GLY A 592 -7.92 18.23 4.37
N GLU A 593 -7.71 18.02 5.68
CA GLU A 593 -8.72 18.29 6.71
C GLU A 593 -9.09 19.79 6.75
N ILE A 594 -8.11 20.70 6.68
CA ILE A 594 -8.35 22.16 6.61
C ILE A 594 -9.23 22.54 5.42
N LEU A 595 -9.02 21.90 4.26
CA LEU A 595 -9.78 22.18 3.04
C LEU A 595 -11.18 21.55 3.05
N ALA A 596 -11.34 20.40 3.69
CA ALA A 596 -12.59 19.64 3.71
C ALA A 596 -13.55 20.07 4.83
N MET A 597 -13.03 20.57 5.95
CA MET A 597 -13.84 20.91 7.12
C MET A 597 -14.68 22.17 6.90
N PRO A 598 -15.87 22.26 7.53
CA PRO A 598 -16.66 23.48 7.59
C PRO A 598 -15.86 24.68 8.11
N ASP A 599 -16.31 25.90 7.77
CA ASP A 599 -15.62 27.13 8.19
C ASP A 599 -15.74 27.43 9.69
N ASP A 600 -16.77 26.89 10.35
CA ASP A 600 -17.05 27.07 11.78
C ASP A 600 -16.42 25.98 12.68
N GLU A 601 -15.81 24.95 12.09
CA GLU A 601 -15.21 23.84 12.84
C GLU A 601 -13.69 24.04 13.03
N PRO A 602 -13.19 24.01 14.28
CA PRO A 602 -11.77 24.15 14.54
C PRO A 602 -10.99 22.86 14.27
N ILE A 603 -9.74 23.00 13.84
CA ILE A 603 -8.81 21.89 13.64
C ILE A 603 -8.07 21.58 14.94
N GLY A 604 -8.31 20.39 15.50
CA GLY A 604 -7.54 19.87 16.63
C GLY A 604 -6.24 19.15 16.25
N LEU A 605 -5.16 19.47 16.95
CA LEU A 605 -3.89 18.75 16.96
C LEU A 605 -3.87 17.82 18.18
N LEU A 606 -3.49 16.55 17.99
CA LEU A 606 -3.39 15.53 19.04
C LEU A 606 -1.93 15.14 19.25
N THR A 607 -1.47 15.23 20.50
CA THR A 607 -0.14 14.75 20.93
C THR A 607 -0.25 13.82 22.14
N HIS A 608 0.83 13.09 22.42
CA HIS A 608 0.95 12.24 23.59
C HIS A 608 2.39 12.36 24.13
N HIS A 609 2.66 13.40 24.93
CA HIS A 609 4.01 13.75 25.38
C HIS A 609 4.81 12.59 25.99
N LEU A 610 4.14 11.64 26.66
CA LEU A 610 4.79 10.48 27.30
C LEU A 610 5.39 9.48 26.31
N VAL A 611 5.01 9.52 25.03
CA VAL A 611 5.52 8.62 23.99
C VAL A 611 6.31 9.33 22.90
N HIS A 612 6.50 10.64 23.01
CA HIS A 612 7.29 11.40 22.04
C HIS A 612 8.77 11.02 22.09
N ASP A 613 9.33 10.71 20.93
CA ASP A 613 10.77 10.77 20.69
C ASP A 613 11.18 12.13 20.11
N GLU A 614 12.48 12.31 19.88
CA GLU A 614 13.01 13.59 19.41
C GLU A 614 12.49 14.01 18.03
N ALA A 615 12.15 13.04 17.17
CA ALA A 615 11.56 13.33 15.88
C ALA A 615 10.17 13.94 16.03
N ILE A 616 9.32 13.34 16.86
CA ILE A 616 7.97 13.87 17.15
C ILE A 616 8.07 15.24 17.82
N TRP A 617 8.98 15.42 18.79
CA TRP A 617 9.18 16.71 19.45
C TRP A 617 9.49 17.83 18.47
N ARG A 618 10.51 17.61 17.61
CA ARG A 618 10.93 18.61 16.62
C ARG A 618 9.81 18.90 15.62
N PHE A 619 9.12 17.88 15.13
CA PHE A 619 8.03 18.07 14.18
C PHE A 619 6.87 18.86 14.77
N CYS A 620 6.44 18.57 16.00
CA CYS A 620 5.39 19.32 16.68
C CYS A 620 5.79 20.79 16.88
N GLU A 621 7.05 21.05 17.26
CA GLU A 621 7.56 22.41 17.38
C GLU A 621 7.54 23.16 16.04
N ASP A 622 8.05 22.54 14.98
CA ASP A 622 8.10 23.13 13.64
C ASP A 622 6.67 23.36 13.10
N LEU A 623 5.74 22.42 13.31
CA LEU A 623 4.33 22.53 12.88
C LEU A 623 3.62 23.66 13.60
N LEU A 624 3.79 23.77 14.93
CA LEU A 624 3.17 24.85 15.70
C LEU A 624 3.72 26.21 15.27
N ALA A 625 5.04 26.35 15.13
CA ALA A 625 5.66 27.58 14.65
C ALA A 625 5.12 27.98 13.28
N HIS A 626 5.01 27.00 12.36
CA HIS A 626 4.51 27.23 11.01
C HIS A 626 3.05 27.67 10.97
N LEU A 627 2.17 26.98 11.70
CA LEU A 627 0.76 27.36 11.82
C LEU A 627 0.60 28.75 12.43
N MET A 628 1.35 29.05 13.50
CA MET A 628 1.26 30.33 14.21
C MET A 628 1.83 31.51 13.41
N ALA A 629 2.68 31.25 12.41
CA ALA A 629 3.14 32.28 11.48
C ALA A 629 2.04 32.74 10.49
N SER A 630 0.98 31.95 10.30
CA SER A 630 -0.10 32.28 9.37
C SER A 630 -1.11 33.27 9.95
N ALA A 631 -1.39 34.34 9.22
CA ALA A 631 -2.38 35.35 9.59
C ALA A 631 -3.83 34.83 9.60
N VAL A 632 -4.10 33.65 9.05
CA VAL A 632 -5.42 33.01 9.01
C VAL A 632 -5.69 32.18 10.26
N VAL A 633 -4.64 31.68 10.90
CA VAL A 633 -4.75 30.79 12.07
C VAL A 633 -5.14 31.60 13.30
N ARG A 634 -6.07 31.06 14.08
CA ARG A 634 -6.50 31.59 15.38
C ARG A 634 -6.32 30.50 16.42
N PRO A 635 -5.36 30.64 17.36
CA PRO A 635 -5.22 29.67 18.44
C PRO A 635 -6.46 29.73 19.34
N LEU A 636 -7.02 28.56 19.67
CA LEU A 636 -8.19 28.44 20.53
C LEU A 636 -7.83 27.63 21.78
N ALA A 637 -8.12 28.20 22.95
CA ALA A 637 -8.06 27.47 24.21
C ALA A 637 -9.23 26.47 24.30
N GLY A 638 -9.02 25.33 24.96
CA GLY A 638 -10.06 24.32 25.16
C GLY A 638 -11.30 24.91 25.84
N ARG A 639 -11.12 25.78 26.83
CA ARG A 639 -12.21 26.50 27.48
C ARG A 639 -13.01 27.33 26.49
N ALA A 640 -12.37 28.05 25.57
CA ALA A 640 -13.07 28.88 24.59
C ALA A 640 -13.93 28.06 23.62
N ILE A 641 -13.55 26.81 23.37
CA ILE A 641 -14.31 25.87 22.55
C ILE A 641 -15.52 25.34 23.31
N PHE A 642 -15.30 24.77 24.50
CA PHE A 642 -16.33 24.00 25.21
C PHE A 642 -17.17 24.82 26.19
N THR A 643 -16.93 26.14 26.31
CA THR A 643 -17.72 27.04 27.18
C THR A 643 -18.45 28.17 26.44
N ARG A 644 -18.40 28.24 25.11
CA ARG A 644 -19.14 29.26 24.33
C ARG A 644 -20.66 29.17 24.57
N ASP A 645 -21.26 30.34 24.81
CA ASP A 645 -22.61 30.53 25.36
C ASP A 645 -23.74 29.89 24.55
N GLY A 646 -24.61 29.17 25.29
CA GLY A 646 -25.83 28.57 24.78
C GLY A 646 -26.54 27.58 25.72
N ALA A 647 -26.25 27.53 27.03
CA ALA A 647 -27.06 26.83 28.03
C ALA A 647 -26.73 27.32 29.47
N PRO A 648 -27.67 27.29 30.43
CA PRO A 648 -27.62 28.09 31.65
C PRO A 648 -26.47 27.70 32.57
N GLN A 649 -25.90 28.71 33.25
CA GLN A 649 -25.03 28.53 34.41
C GLN A 649 -25.78 27.72 35.47
N VAL A 650 -25.30 26.52 35.77
CA VAL A 650 -25.72 25.80 36.98
C VAL A 650 -24.83 26.31 38.10
N GLU A 651 -25.37 27.20 38.92
CA GLU A 651 -24.82 27.48 40.25
C GLU A 651 -24.83 26.17 41.03
N VAL A 652 -23.64 25.66 41.35
CA VAL A 652 -23.49 24.56 42.30
C VAL A 652 -23.69 25.16 43.68
N ALA A 653 -24.85 24.86 44.28
CA ALA A 653 -25.16 25.25 45.64
C ALA A 653 -24.10 24.70 46.61
N ALA A 654 -23.62 25.57 47.51
CA ALA A 654 -22.70 25.20 48.57
C ALA A 654 -23.35 24.18 49.53
N PRO A 655 -22.59 23.18 50.02
CA PRO A 655 -23.13 22.20 50.96
C PRO A 655 -23.39 22.86 52.32
N GLN A 656 -24.59 22.64 52.88
CA GLN A 656 -24.86 22.79 54.31
C GLN A 656 -24.43 21.54 55.07
#